data_AF-A0A7C5QZH5-F1
#
_entry.id   AF-A0A7C5QZH5-F1
#
_cell.length_a   1.000
_cell.length_b   1.000
_cell.length_c   1.000
_cell.angle_alpha   90.00
_cell.angle_beta   90.00
_cell.angle_gamma   90.00
#
_symmetry.space_group_name_H-M   'P 1'
#
loop_
_entity.id
_entity.type
_entity.pdbx_description
1 polymer ?
#
loop_
_entity_poly.entity_id
_entity_poly.type
_entity_poly.pdbx_seq_one_letter_code
_entity_poly.pdbx_strand_id
1 'polypeptide(L)'
;ALTAGQKYYIELLHKEGSGGDHFQVFWQTPSNSNWTIIDGAYLSGYACGNDGYDCIDGLLVNGNVGGDINRYEPVTGSFNNTLVSSGLSDPRDMVIGPDGLLYVSNYNSDRIKVYDPYTGNFISTFASNNMNGPTGLTFGPDGHLYVANFNSDNVVKFNGSTGAFMGVFASGNGLNNPGVGLVFGPDGHLYVANEQGKVLRFHGTTGAFLGQFFELQNPWDKLGDITFDKQGNWYASNTDRSWIVKYSYNGTFLGQFSNGGSINSPVGLTFGPDNNLYVADRVDNKVYRFNGSSGNFMNIFANSGNGLNGAYGALFLPKLGCNCEYLQNGGTIGGDVNTCVPLDVPAFTSGSSFNGSVQYQWLISTDDGETWVEIPGANAETFDPGTISQNTRFIRRAQVTGCNRFFFSNEVAITFGVCEICYDGIDNDGDGLVDCEDGDCNSLIVTTTSDVVDGDVSGVGALAASPGPDGRISLREAILATQSATGRTTYHTIGFDIPNNDARHFYYKNDNVAGQVSRNLLNITNANDDNNINDIDPDYPHSFWSIQTTSPLPALRDNVMIDGYCVAGSQMNDQPFGIALNTVLKIEVTGSHAGAVLNVDAAQMPAPIDSLNAVVVRGLSIHNSGSGESAVRVTGAGTEGRAWFYGNFIGVDPSGLLEMSSAGNVFQVEGIDRQLTIGSNADGSLDEAEINLMSGSTGYNGVVNLQTGTTLAQIRYNYFGIGKDGVKNIGGGDGSTIVATAGSGNQIVDNMMGFAAKGLSFDSVIDYIVTGNYIGTNVALNQNFGFATDGGSCQTCSGLLFENNVVANNTNIGLAVSETTNSLFINNNIFGNGNSGIALVDFNNNANRSENLLISGNTIFGNNTGVQVGKDADLISIVGNAIYDNALLGIDHTTDWSADGPETNDPNDTDAGPNRRLNFPEL
;
A
#
# COMPACT_ATOMS: atom_id res chain seq x y z
N ALA A 1 62.23 -4.83 11.20
CA ALA A 1 63.62 -4.39 10.92
C ALA A 1 63.73 -4.16 9.42
N LEU A 2 64.38 -3.08 8.97
CA LEU A 2 64.60 -2.82 7.55
C LEU A 2 65.71 -3.72 7.02
N THR A 3 65.54 -4.25 5.82
CA THR A 3 66.49 -5.13 5.13
C THR A 3 67.30 -4.30 4.13
N ALA A 4 68.63 -4.43 4.18
CA ALA A 4 69.51 -3.69 3.28
C ALA A 4 69.21 -4.00 1.80
N GLY A 5 69.13 -2.97 0.96
CA GLY A 5 68.85 -3.08 -0.47
C GLY A 5 67.37 -3.06 -0.87
N GLN A 6 66.45 -3.02 0.09
CA GLN A 6 65.00 -2.89 -0.16
C GLN A 6 64.57 -1.41 -0.13
N LYS A 7 63.53 -1.08 -0.91
CA LYS A 7 62.85 0.22 -0.83
C LYS A 7 61.68 0.13 0.14
N TYR A 8 61.42 1.22 0.86
CA TYR A 8 60.35 1.32 1.84
C TYR A 8 59.56 2.59 1.59
N TYR A 9 58.24 2.50 1.69
CA TYR A 9 57.33 3.63 1.51
C TYR A 9 57.11 4.36 2.83
N ILE A 10 57.04 5.69 2.76
CA ILE A 10 56.71 6.55 3.89
C ILE A 10 55.57 7.45 3.41
N GLU A 11 54.39 7.22 3.94
CA GLU A 11 53.21 8.02 3.67
C GLU A 11 53.11 9.14 4.71
N LEU A 12 52.86 10.36 4.25
CA LEU A 12 52.68 11.54 5.08
C LEU A 12 51.33 12.16 4.72
N LEU A 13 50.34 12.00 5.59
CA LEU A 13 49.07 12.71 5.46
C LEU A 13 49.26 14.14 5.98
N HIS A 14 49.06 15.13 5.12
CA HIS A 14 49.21 16.54 5.46
C HIS A 14 47.97 17.32 5.01
N LYS A 15 47.45 18.21 5.86
CA LYS A 15 46.24 19.00 5.62
C LYS A 15 46.57 20.48 5.61
N GLU A 16 46.88 21.03 4.44
CA GLU A 16 47.11 22.48 4.28
C GLU A 16 46.40 23.00 3.02
N GLY A 17 45.79 24.19 3.16
CA GLY A 17 45.05 24.86 2.08
C GLY A 17 45.89 25.80 1.21
N SER A 18 47.10 26.19 1.66
CA SER A 18 48.11 26.93 0.87
C SER A 18 49.41 27.16 1.67
N GLY A 19 50.58 27.09 1.01
CA GLY A 19 51.91 27.31 1.60
C GLY A 19 52.93 26.25 1.15
N GLY A 20 54.23 26.55 1.19
CA GLY A 20 55.29 25.61 0.82
C GLY A 20 56.06 25.11 2.04
N ASP A 21 55.56 24.06 2.67
CA ASP A 21 56.19 23.44 3.84
C ASP A 21 57.23 22.38 3.44
N HIS A 22 58.22 22.18 4.30
CA HIS A 22 59.28 21.20 4.11
C HIS A 22 59.22 20.16 5.24
N PHE A 23 59.18 18.87 4.88
CA PHE A 23 59.30 17.77 5.84
C PHE A 23 60.69 17.13 5.78
N GLN A 24 61.15 16.54 6.89
CA GLN A 24 62.39 15.77 6.95
C GLN A 24 62.11 14.40 7.59
N VAL A 25 62.64 13.35 6.99
CA VAL A 25 62.52 11.98 7.51
C VAL A 25 63.79 11.64 8.30
N PHE A 26 63.60 11.10 9.50
CA PHE A 26 64.70 10.63 10.34
C PHE A 26 64.64 9.11 10.48
N TRP A 27 65.79 8.49 10.72
CA TRP A 27 65.90 7.06 11.00
C TRP A 27 66.84 6.80 12.19
N GLN A 28 66.69 5.62 12.79
CA GLN A 28 67.47 5.18 13.92
C GLN A 28 67.76 3.67 13.80
N THR A 29 68.98 3.23 14.09
CA THR A 29 69.29 1.78 14.18
C THR A 29 68.98 1.25 15.57
N PRO A 30 68.74 -0.07 15.72
CA PRO A 30 68.65 -0.70 17.03
C PRO A 30 69.90 -0.50 17.92
N SER A 31 71.06 -0.15 17.34
CA SER A 31 72.34 0.02 18.03
C SER A 31 72.75 1.48 18.28
N ASN A 32 71.99 2.46 17.80
CA ASN A 32 72.27 3.90 17.97
C ASN A 32 70.99 4.60 18.43
N SER A 33 71.02 5.31 19.56
CA SER A 33 69.84 5.99 20.11
C SER A 33 69.54 7.35 19.47
N ASN A 34 70.39 7.83 18.56
CA ASN A 34 70.26 9.15 17.96
C ASN A 34 69.58 9.08 16.59
N TRP A 35 68.51 9.86 16.43
CA TRP A 35 67.83 10.06 15.16
C TRP A 35 68.76 10.77 14.16
N THR A 36 68.92 10.18 12.98
CA THR A 36 69.72 10.74 11.89
C THR A 36 68.82 11.10 10.72
N ILE A 37 69.03 12.27 10.11
CA ILE A 37 68.26 12.69 8.92
C ILE A 37 68.59 11.75 7.76
N ILE A 38 67.58 11.29 7.03
CA ILE A 38 67.75 10.64 5.73
C ILE A 38 68.01 11.75 4.72
N ASP A 39 69.22 11.76 4.13
CA ASP A 39 69.57 12.74 3.10
C ASP A 39 68.62 12.63 1.89
N GLY A 40 68.28 13.77 1.28
CA GLY A 40 67.38 13.84 0.14
C GLY A 40 67.82 13.00 -1.06
N ALA A 41 69.11 12.65 -1.19
CA ALA A 41 69.59 11.72 -2.22
C ALA A 41 69.11 10.26 -2.02
N TYR A 42 68.67 9.91 -0.80
CA TYR A 42 68.09 8.60 -0.48
C TYR A 42 66.55 8.63 -0.42
N LEU A 43 65.95 9.81 -0.64
CA LEU A 43 64.50 10.00 -0.77
C LEU A 43 64.21 10.33 -2.23
N SER A 44 63.19 9.71 -2.81
CA SER A 44 62.70 10.08 -4.13
C SER A 44 61.22 10.39 -4.02
N GLY A 45 60.76 11.46 -4.67
CA GLY A 45 59.33 11.72 -4.82
C GLY A 45 58.64 10.50 -5.43
N TYR A 46 57.50 10.10 -4.85
CA TYR A 46 56.71 9.02 -5.41
C TYR A 46 56.15 9.46 -6.76
N ALA A 47 56.44 8.69 -7.81
CA ALA A 47 55.91 8.89 -9.15
C ALA A 47 55.55 7.53 -9.74
N CYS A 48 54.33 7.43 -10.24
CA CYS A 48 53.79 6.28 -10.95
C CYS A 48 54.74 5.81 -12.08
N GLY A 49 55.28 4.58 -11.97
CA GLY A 49 55.94 3.88 -13.10
C GLY A 49 57.41 3.46 -12.92
N ASN A 50 57.97 3.43 -11.71
CA ASN A 50 59.39 3.06 -11.52
C ASN A 50 59.66 1.54 -11.54
N ASP A 51 58.65 0.70 -11.28
CA ASP A 51 58.76 -0.77 -11.32
C ASP A 51 57.74 -1.47 -12.25
N GLY A 52 56.90 -0.69 -12.95
CA GLY A 52 55.83 -1.15 -13.82
C GLY A 52 54.50 -1.44 -13.10
N TYR A 53 54.52 -1.80 -11.81
CA TYR A 53 53.32 -2.23 -11.09
C TYR A 53 52.68 -1.13 -10.23
N ASP A 54 53.40 -0.05 -9.97
CA ASP A 54 52.89 1.13 -9.24
C ASP A 54 51.57 1.70 -9.80
N CYS A 55 51.31 1.50 -11.09
CA CYS A 55 50.12 2.00 -11.80
C CYS A 55 49.06 0.92 -12.07
N ILE A 56 49.15 -0.25 -11.44
CA ILE A 56 48.23 -1.37 -11.64
C ILE A 56 47.53 -1.71 -10.31
N ASP A 57 46.22 -1.85 -10.36
CA ASP A 57 45.34 -2.15 -9.23
C ASP A 57 45.18 -3.67 -9.01
N GLY A 58 45.22 -4.45 -10.08
CA GLY A 58 45.09 -5.90 -10.02
C GLY A 58 45.17 -6.58 -11.38
N LEU A 59 45.22 -7.91 -11.37
CA LEU A 59 44.96 -8.76 -12.53
C LEU A 59 43.54 -9.33 -12.39
N LEU A 60 42.66 -9.03 -13.34
CA LEU A 60 41.34 -9.65 -13.45
C LEU A 60 41.43 -10.90 -14.33
N VAL A 61 40.79 -11.98 -13.90
CA VAL A 61 40.73 -13.25 -14.63
C VAL A 61 39.30 -13.78 -14.58
N ASN A 62 38.67 -13.97 -15.74
CA ASN A 62 37.34 -14.57 -15.83
C ASN A 62 37.44 -16.10 -15.83
N GLY A 63 36.60 -16.71 -15.00
CA GLY A 63 36.35 -18.15 -14.96
C GLY A 63 35.12 -18.49 -15.80
N ASN A 64 35.32 -19.23 -16.88
CA ASN A 64 34.23 -19.63 -17.77
C ASN A 64 33.32 -20.70 -17.12
N VAL A 65 33.82 -21.41 -16.11
CA VAL A 65 33.05 -22.36 -15.30
C VAL A 65 32.73 -21.69 -13.95
N GLY A 66 31.45 -21.36 -13.74
CA GLY A 66 30.97 -20.68 -12.53
C GLY A 66 30.50 -19.24 -12.78
N GLY A 67 31.03 -18.57 -13.82
CA GLY A 67 30.60 -17.21 -14.16
C GLY A 67 31.27 -16.12 -13.33
N ASP A 68 32.45 -16.40 -12.78
CA ASP A 68 33.12 -15.49 -11.86
C ASP A 68 34.19 -14.65 -12.55
N ILE A 69 34.43 -13.45 -12.03
CA ILE A 69 35.62 -12.65 -12.34
C ILE A 69 36.41 -12.48 -11.05
N ASN A 70 37.61 -13.04 -11.02
CA ASN A 70 38.50 -13.02 -9.86
C ASN A 70 39.59 -11.97 -10.02
N ARG A 71 39.94 -11.31 -8.92
CA ARG A 71 40.99 -10.30 -8.85
C ARG A 71 42.19 -10.83 -8.07
N TYR A 72 43.38 -10.63 -8.64
CA TYR A 72 44.66 -11.03 -8.06
C TYR A 72 45.57 -9.82 -7.84
N GLU A 73 46.42 -9.91 -6.82
CA GLU A 73 47.47 -8.93 -6.53
C GLU A 73 48.46 -8.89 -7.71
N PRO A 74 48.73 -7.71 -8.29
CA PRO A 74 49.36 -7.60 -9.60
C PRO A 74 50.86 -7.96 -9.62
N VAL A 75 51.54 -8.04 -8.47
CA VAL A 75 52.98 -8.37 -8.39
C VAL A 75 53.18 -9.86 -8.08
N THR A 76 52.43 -10.38 -7.12
CA THR A 76 52.61 -11.71 -6.56
C THR A 76 51.65 -12.74 -7.15
N GLY A 77 50.53 -12.30 -7.73
CA GLY A 77 49.47 -13.17 -8.24
C GLY A 77 48.66 -13.84 -7.13
N SER A 78 48.79 -13.36 -5.88
CA SER A 78 47.96 -13.82 -4.77
C SER A 78 46.51 -13.42 -5.00
N PHE A 79 45.55 -14.29 -4.67
CA PHE A 79 44.13 -13.95 -4.78
C PHE A 79 43.76 -12.84 -3.80
N ASN A 80 42.99 -11.87 -4.29
CA ASN A 80 42.47 -10.78 -3.49
C ASN A 80 41.00 -11.06 -3.13
N ASN A 81 40.12 -11.06 -4.13
CA ASN A 81 38.70 -11.31 -3.99
C ASN A 81 38.06 -11.78 -5.31
N THR A 82 36.86 -12.35 -5.21
CA THR A 82 35.96 -12.52 -6.36
C THR A 82 35.24 -11.20 -6.57
N LEU A 83 35.51 -10.55 -7.70
CA LEU A 83 34.97 -9.23 -8.05
C LEU A 83 33.52 -9.36 -8.52
N VAL A 84 33.24 -10.32 -9.41
CA VAL A 84 31.88 -10.64 -9.87
C VAL A 84 31.63 -12.11 -9.55
N SER A 85 30.57 -12.40 -8.81
CA SER A 85 30.24 -13.75 -8.34
C SER A 85 28.91 -14.31 -8.88
N SER A 86 28.20 -13.54 -9.70
CA SER A 86 26.91 -13.93 -10.27
C SER A 86 26.54 -13.08 -11.49
N GLY A 87 25.54 -13.53 -12.25
CA GLY A 87 25.00 -12.80 -13.39
C GLY A 87 25.73 -13.00 -14.72
N LEU A 88 26.85 -13.73 -14.74
CA LEU A 88 27.55 -14.17 -15.96
C LEU A 88 27.37 -15.67 -16.15
N SER A 89 27.30 -16.10 -17.42
CA SER A 89 27.20 -17.49 -17.85
C SER A 89 28.18 -17.74 -18.99
N ASP A 90 29.25 -18.48 -18.67
CA ASP A 90 30.38 -18.75 -19.56
C ASP A 90 31.05 -17.47 -20.10
N PRO A 91 31.52 -16.55 -19.23
CA PRO A 91 32.19 -15.34 -19.69
C PRO A 91 33.49 -15.69 -20.42
N ARG A 92 33.69 -15.16 -21.63
CA ARG A 92 34.83 -15.55 -22.51
C ARG A 92 35.94 -14.50 -22.53
N ASP A 93 35.61 -13.21 -22.64
CA ASP A 93 36.60 -12.13 -22.74
C ASP A 93 36.20 -10.89 -21.93
N MET A 94 37.19 -10.03 -21.64
CA MET A 94 37.04 -8.81 -20.84
C MET A 94 37.89 -7.66 -21.39
N VAL A 95 37.32 -6.46 -21.47
CA VAL A 95 38.03 -5.24 -21.87
C VAL A 95 37.61 -4.04 -21.04
N ILE A 96 38.54 -3.11 -20.78
CA ILE A 96 38.20 -1.80 -20.20
C ILE A 96 37.79 -0.85 -21.34
N GLY A 97 36.59 -0.27 -21.23
CA GLY A 97 36.09 0.71 -22.17
C GLY A 97 36.75 2.09 -22.02
N PRO A 98 36.59 3.00 -23.00
CA PRO A 98 37.07 4.39 -22.91
C PRO A 98 36.48 5.19 -21.74
N ASP A 99 35.33 4.75 -21.22
CA ASP A 99 34.64 5.26 -20.02
C ASP A 99 35.20 4.69 -18.70
N GLY A 100 36.17 3.77 -18.79
CA GLY A 100 36.80 3.11 -17.65
C GLY A 100 35.98 1.98 -17.03
N LEU A 101 34.89 1.53 -17.67
CA LEU A 101 34.08 0.40 -17.19
C LEU A 101 34.58 -0.94 -17.74
N LEU A 102 34.21 -2.04 -17.07
CA LEU A 102 34.58 -3.41 -17.45
C LEU A 102 33.49 -4.01 -18.32
N TYR A 103 33.81 -4.31 -19.58
CA TYR A 103 32.91 -4.95 -20.54
C TYR A 103 33.25 -6.43 -20.63
N VAL A 104 32.23 -7.27 -20.50
CA VAL A 104 32.38 -8.73 -20.41
C VAL A 104 31.49 -9.40 -21.46
N SER A 105 32.06 -10.28 -22.27
CA SER A 105 31.29 -11.10 -23.20
C SER A 105 30.67 -12.27 -22.44
N ASN A 106 29.34 -12.33 -22.45
CA ASN A 106 28.56 -13.28 -21.69
C ASN A 106 27.95 -14.33 -22.64
N TYR A 107 28.79 -15.29 -23.03
CA TYR A 107 28.61 -16.16 -24.19
C TYR A 107 27.24 -16.84 -24.26
N ASN A 108 26.82 -17.53 -23.20
CA ASN A 108 25.56 -18.31 -23.23
C ASN A 108 24.30 -17.44 -23.19
N SER A 109 24.43 -16.17 -22.78
CA SER A 109 23.30 -15.25 -22.70
C SER A 109 23.16 -14.36 -23.94
N ASP A 110 24.09 -14.44 -24.89
CA ASP A 110 24.17 -13.55 -26.05
C ASP A 110 24.21 -12.06 -25.65
N ARG A 111 24.85 -11.73 -24.53
CA ARG A 111 24.95 -10.36 -23.98
C ARG A 111 26.39 -9.88 -23.88
N ILE A 112 26.57 -8.57 -23.97
CA ILE A 112 27.72 -7.88 -23.40
C ILE A 112 27.27 -7.19 -22.12
N LYS A 113 27.84 -7.57 -20.98
CA LYS A 113 27.53 -6.99 -19.67
C LYS A 113 28.60 -6.00 -19.23
N VAL A 114 28.20 -4.97 -18.50
CA VAL A 114 29.07 -3.91 -18.00
C VAL A 114 29.09 -3.94 -16.48
N TYR A 115 30.28 -3.90 -15.91
CA TYR A 115 30.52 -3.89 -14.48
C TYR A 115 31.44 -2.74 -14.10
N ASP A 116 31.34 -2.34 -12.84
CA ASP A 116 32.38 -1.53 -12.21
C ASP A 116 33.65 -2.40 -12.05
N PRO A 117 34.80 -2.01 -12.63
CA PRO A 117 36.00 -2.85 -12.59
C PRO A 117 36.64 -3.02 -11.20
N TYR A 118 36.25 -2.21 -10.22
CA TYR A 118 36.90 -2.12 -8.92
C TYR A 118 36.01 -2.64 -7.80
N THR A 119 34.69 -2.40 -7.88
CA THR A 119 33.71 -2.92 -6.93
C THR A 119 33.05 -4.20 -7.41
N GLY A 120 32.98 -4.42 -8.73
CA GLY A 120 32.29 -5.57 -9.31
C GLY A 120 30.78 -5.43 -9.41
N ASN A 121 30.24 -4.26 -9.09
CA ASN A 121 28.81 -3.99 -9.22
C ASN A 121 28.40 -4.08 -10.70
N PHE A 122 27.29 -4.76 -10.97
CA PHE A 122 26.66 -4.72 -12.28
C PHE A 122 26.14 -3.32 -12.56
N ILE A 123 26.39 -2.81 -13.77
CA ILE A 123 25.97 -1.47 -14.19
C ILE A 123 24.84 -1.56 -15.22
N SER A 124 25.04 -2.33 -16.29
CA SER A 124 24.03 -2.47 -17.36
C SER A 124 24.34 -3.62 -18.31
N THR A 125 23.35 -3.99 -19.12
CA THR A 125 23.56 -4.78 -20.33
C THR A 125 23.86 -3.82 -21.51
N PHE A 126 25.10 -3.79 -21.98
CA PHE A 126 25.50 -2.87 -23.08
C PHE A 126 24.87 -3.25 -24.42
N ALA A 127 24.76 -4.55 -24.69
CA ALA A 127 24.15 -5.05 -25.91
C ALA A 127 23.43 -6.37 -25.65
N SER A 128 22.17 -6.45 -26.06
CA SER A 128 21.28 -7.59 -25.84
C SER A 128 20.77 -8.29 -27.08
N ASN A 129 21.08 -7.75 -28.26
CA ASN A 129 20.54 -8.20 -29.54
C ASN A 129 21.64 -8.25 -30.60
N ASN A 130 21.38 -8.96 -31.71
CA ASN A 130 22.29 -9.05 -32.87
C ASN A 130 23.65 -9.71 -32.57
N MET A 131 23.68 -10.59 -31.57
CA MET A 131 24.82 -11.44 -31.21
C MET A 131 24.35 -12.87 -30.94
N ASN A 132 25.23 -13.84 -31.14
CA ASN A 132 25.03 -15.26 -30.85
C ASN A 132 26.38 -15.86 -30.45
N GLY A 133 26.55 -16.11 -29.16
CA GLY A 133 27.82 -16.54 -28.56
C GLY A 133 28.92 -15.48 -28.69
N PRO A 134 28.79 -14.27 -28.10
CA PRO A 134 29.87 -13.30 -28.13
C PRO A 134 31.13 -13.85 -27.43
N THR A 135 32.29 -13.69 -28.08
CA THR A 135 33.59 -14.16 -27.57
C THR A 135 34.56 -13.00 -27.37
N GLY A 136 35.43 -12.71 -28.34
CA GLY A 136 36.42 -11.64 -28.26
C GLY A 136 35.82 -10.23 -28.30
N LEU A 137 36.38 -9.32 -27.50
CA LEU A 137 35.99 -7.92 -27.39
C LEU A 137 37.17 -6.98 -27.62
N THR A 138 37.00 -5.96 -28.45
CA THR A 138 38.00 -4.90 -28.56
C THR A 138 37.39 -3.55 -28.90
N PHE A 139 37.84 -2.50 -28.23
CA PHE A 139 37.51 -1.14 -28.63
C PHE A 139 38.49 -0.69 -29.72
N GLY A 140 37.93 -0.26 -30.86
CA GLY A 140 38.74 0.28 -31.94
C GLY A 140 39.26 1.68 -31.66
N PRO A 141 40.23 2.17 -32.46
CA PRO A 141 40.73 3.56 -32.37
C PRO A 141 39.65 4.62 -32.60
N ASP A 142 38.50 4.23 -33.16
CA ASP A 142 37.32 5.07 -33.38
C ASP A 142 36.37 5.10 -32.17
N GLY A 143 36.72 4.42 -31.07
CA GLY A 143 35.93 4.38 -29.85
C GLY A 143 34.72 3.45 -29.92
N HIS A 144 34.57 2.64 -30.98
CA HIS A 144 33.49 1.66 -31.12
C HIS A 144 33.89 0.29 -30.60
N LEU A 145 32.91 -0.49 -30.12
CA LEU A 145 33.15 -1.85 -29.65
C LEU A 145 32.96 -2.85 -30.80
N TYR A 146 33.97 -3.69 -31.02
CA TYR A 146 33.96 -4.79 -31.98
C TYR A 146 33.87 -6.11 -31.23
N VAL A 147 32.97 -6.96 -31.67
CA VAL A 147 32.65 -8.22 -30.98
C VAL A 147 32.72 -9.38 -31.95
N ALA A 148 33.51 -10.40 -31.61
CA ALA A 148 33.48 -11.67 -32.32
C ALA A 148 32.16 -12.38 -32.01
N ASN A 149 31.38 -12.63 -33.04
CA ASN A 149 30.05 -13.24 -32.96
C ASN A 149 30.16 -14.70 -33.37
N PHE A 150 30.60 -15.53 -32.43
CA PHE A 150 31.19 -16.85 -32.67
C PHE A 150 30.28 -17.78 -33.48
N ASN A 151 29.00 -17.90 -33.12
CA ASN A 151 28.08 -18.82 -33.79
C ASN A 151 27.54 -18.27 -35.12
N SER A 152 27.79 -16.99 -35.41
CA SER A 152 27.34 -16.32 -36.64
C SER A 152 28.46 -16.08 -37.65
N ASP A 153 29.66 -16.59 -37.38
CA ASP A 153 30.82 -16.53 -38.28
C ASP A 153 31.18 -15.10 -38.75
N ASN A 154 31.00 -14.12 -37.87
CA ASN A 154 31.24 -12.72 -38.20
C ASN A 154 31.76 -11.90 -37.01
N VAL A 155 32.20 -10.67 -37.29
CA VAL A 155 32.48 -9.64 -36.29
C VAL A 155 31.42 -8.55 -36.44
N VAL A 156 30.78 -8.18 -35.34
CA VAL A 156 29.79 -7.10 -35.29
C VAL A 156 30.39 -5.85 -34.64
N LYS A 157 29.81 -4.69 -34.96
CA LYS A 157 30.23 -3.39 -34.43
C LYS A 157 29.09 -2.72 -33.67
N PHE A 158 29.40 -2.14 -32.52
CA PHE A 158 28.49 -1.37 -31.68
C PHE A 158 29.03 0.04 -31.43
N ASN A 159 28.12 0.99 -31.26
CA ASN A 159 28.47 2.31 -30.78
C ASN A 159 29.05 2.20 -29.36
N GLY A 160 30.27 2.67 -29.12
CA GLY A 160 30.98 2.44 -27.86
C GLY A 160 30.39 3.16 -26.65
N SER A 161 29.58 4.19 -26.87
CA SER A 161 28.94 4.94 -25.78
C SER A 161 27.51 4.50 -25.52
N THR A 162 26.78 4.05 -26.55
CA THR A 162 25.34 3.77 -26.44
C THR A 162 24.98 2.30 -26.54
N GLY A 163 25.91 1.42 -26.96
CA GLY A 163 25.60 0.01 -27.20
C GLY A 163 24.74 -0.24 -28.44
N ALA A 164 24.43 0.79 -29.23
CA ALA A 164 23.62 0.64 -30.44
C ALA A 164 24.35 -0.20 -31.51
N PHE A 165 23.67 -1.18 -32.08
CA PHE A 165 24.21 -2.02 -33.15
C PHE A 165 24.44 -1.19 -34.42
N MET A 166 25.67 -1.26 -34.95
CA MET A 166 26.09 -0.50 -36.14
C MET A 166 26.22 -1.38 -37.40
N GLY A 167 26.01 -2.69 -37.27
CA GLY A 167 26.06 -3.64 -38.37
C GLY A 167 27.13 -4.72 -38.21
N VAL A 168 27.10 -5.67 -39.15
CA VAL A 168 28.19 -6.64 -39.33
C VAL A 168 29.39 -5.91 -39.92
N PHE A 169 30.51 -5.94 -39.20
CA PHE A 169 31.76 -5.30 -39.61
C PHE A 169 32.56 -6.18 -40.57
N ALA A 170 32.75 -7.46 -40.24
CA ALA A 170 33.51 -8.40 -41.07
C ALA A 170 32.85 -9.77 -41.11
N SER A 171 32.79 -10.39 -42.29
CA SER A 171 32.22 -11.73 -42.48
C SER A 171 32.78 -12.43 -43.73
N GLY A 172 32.58 -13.75 -43.82
CA GLY A 172 32.98 -14.55 -44.98
C GLY A 172 34.49 -14.76 -45.11
N ASN A 173 34.96 -15.15 -46.30
CA ASN A 173 36.38 -15.36 -46.62
C ASN A 173 37.12 -16.35 -45.70
N GLY A 174 36.40 -17.35 -45.18
CA GLY A 174 36.94 -18.36 -44.28
C GLY A 174 36.98 -17.95 -42.81
N LEU A 175 36.31 -16.86 -42.44
CA LEU A 175 36.00 -16.55 -41.04
C LEU A 175 34.92 -17.52 -40.56
N ASN A 176 35.24 -18.45 -39.67
CA ASN A 176 34.24 -19.30 -39.04
C ASN A 176 34.60 -19.50 -37.57
N ASN A 177 33.63 -19.36 -36.67
CA ASN A 177 33.84 -19.44 -35.23
C ASN A 177 34.98 -18.53 -34.73
N PRO A 178 34.88 -17.20 -34.93
CA PRO A 178 35.89 -16.27 -34.43
C PRO A 178 35.98 -16.35 -32.89
N GLY A 179 37.19 -16.64 -32.41
CA GLY A 179 37.48 -16.88 -30.98
C GLY A 179 37.66 -15.59 -30.17
N VAL A 180 38.37 -15.68 -29.06
CA VAL A 180 38.71 -14.51 -28.22
C VAL A 180 39.70 -13.58 -28.92
N GLY A 181 40.59 -14.14 -29.76
CA GLY A 181 41.59 -13.37 -30.50
C GLY A 181 41.00 -12.38 -31.50
N LEU A 182 40.72 -11.16 -31.04
CA LEU A 182 40.18 -10.05 -31.81
C LEU A 182 40.93 -8.77 -31.43
N VAL A 183 41.87 -8.32 -32.26
CA VAL A 183 42.75 -7.21 -31.89
C VAL A 183 43.09 -6.29 -33.07
N PHE A 184 43.17 -4.99 -32.81
CA PHE A 184 43.73 -4.04 -33.76
C PHE A 184 45.27 -4.08 -33.69
N GLY A 185 45.90 -4.40 -34.82
CA GLY A 185 47.35 -4.37 -34.96
C GLY A 185 47.91 -2.94 -35.04
N PRO A 186 49.25 -2.79 -34.96
CA PRO A 186 49.90 -1.49 -35.04
C PRO A 186 49.77 -0.79 -36.40
N ASP A 187 49.35 -1.50 -37.46
CA ASP A 187 48.95 -0.93 -38.75
C ASP A 187 47.51 -0.42 -38.79
N GLY A 188 46.77 -0.52 -37.69
CA GLY A 188 45.37 -0.13 -37.61
C GLY A 188 44.44 -1.09 -38.34
N HIS A 189 44.87 -2.32 -38.65
CA HIS A 189 44.00 -3.37 -39.19
C HIS A 189 43.49 -4.29 -38.09
N LEU A 190 42.32 -4.91 -38.32
CA LEU A 190 41.70 -5.84 -37.38
C LEU A 190 42.15 -7.27 -37.69
N TYR A 191 42.67 -7.96 -36.69
CA TYR A 191 43.12 -9.35 -36.78
C TYR A 191 42.16 -10.23 -35.98
N VAL A 192 41.66 -11.28 -36.64
CA VAL A 192 40.64 -12.16 -36.07
C VAL A 192 41.13 -13.60 -36.14
N ALA A 193 41.37 -14.19 -34.97
CA ALA A 193 41.66 -15.61 -34.81
C ALA A 193 40.36 -16.42 -34.87
N ASN A 194 40.42 -17.61 -35.45
CA ASN A 194 39.26 -18.47 -35.60
C ASN A 194 39.58 -19.95 -35.26
N GLU A 195 38.55 -20.75 -35.02
CA GLU A 195 38.72 -22.15 -34.61
C GLU A 195 39.19 -23.10 -35.72
N GLN A 196 39.45 -22.62 -36.95
CA GLN A 196 40.13 -23.42 -37.98
C GLN A 196 41.65 -23.15 -38.01
N GLY A 197 42.19 -22.56 -36.94
CA GLY A 197 43.61 -22.31 -36.80
C GLY A 197 44.11 -21.16 -37.65
N LYS A 198 43.23 -20.26 -38.09
CA LYS A 198 43.57 -19.12 -38.96
C LYS A 198 43.51 -17.81 -38.21
N VAL A 199 44.35 -16.88 -38.64
CA VAL A 199 44.19 -15.45 -38.34
C VAL A 199 43.89 -14.74 -39.64
N LEU A 200 42.75 -14.07 -39.70
CA LEU A 200 42.31 -13.28 -40.84
C LEU A 200 42.52 -11.80 -40.55
N ARG A 201 42.91 -11.03 -41.57
CA ARG A 201 43.14 -9.59 -41.45
C ARG A 201 42.09 -8.81 -42.25
N PHE A 202 41.51 -7.81 -41.61
CA PHE A 202 40.48 -6.93 -42.18
C PHE A 202 40.90 -5.47 -42.05
N HIS A 203 40.44 -4.64 -42.99
CA HIS A 203 40.71 -3.21 -42.97
C HIS A 203 40.01 -2.57 -41.77
N GLY A 204 40.77 -1.94 -40.87
CA GLY A 204 40.27 -1.55 -39.55
C GLY A 204 39.18 -0.49 -39.50
N THR A 205 38.87 0.19 -40.61
CA THR A 205 37.73 1.12 -40.67
C THR A 205 36.55 0.62 -41.49
N THR A 206 36.76 -0.28 -42.45
CA THR A 206 35.72 -0.71 -43.40
C THR A 206 35.33 -2.17 -43.23
N GLY A 207 36.12 -2.95 -42.50
CA GLY A 207 35.92 -4.39 -42.33
C GLY A 207 36.17 -5.20 -43.61
N ALA A 208 36.70 -4.58 -44.67
CA ALA A 208 37.03 -5.27 -45.91
C ALA A 208 38.13 -6.32 -45.69
N PHE A 209 37.95 -7.53 -46.23
CA PHE A 209 38.93 -8.60 -46.12
C PHE A 209 40.23 -8.25 -46.85
N LEU A 210 41.36 -8.30 -46.15
CA LEU A 210 42.69 -7.98 -46.68
C LEU A 210 43.55 -9.23 -46.92
N GLY A 211 43.13 -10.39 -46.39
CA GLY A 211 43.80 -11.66 -46.61
C GLY A 211 43.87 -12.54 -45.36
N GLN A 212 44.17 -13.82 -45.60
CA GLN A 212 44.56 -14.75 -44.55
C GLN A 212 45.98 -14.36 -44.08
N PHE A 213 46.08 -13.89 -42.85
CA PHE A 213 47.35 -13.46 -42.27
C PHE A 213 48.19 -14.65 -41.80
N PHE A 214 47.53 -15.67 -41.27
CA PHE A 214 48.18 -16.87 -40.77
C PHE A 214 47.27 -18.10 -40.81
N GLU A 215 47.87 -19.30 -40.87
CA GLU A 215 47.19 -20.59 -40.73
C GLU A 215 48.15 -21.60 -40.07
N LEU A 216 47.65 -22.34 -39.09
CA LEU A 216 48.39 -23.43 -38.45
C LEU A 216 48.67 -24.56 -39.44
N GLN A 217 49.83 -25.22 -39.27
CA GLN A 217 50.21 -26.35 -40.13
C GLN A 217 49.23 -27.52 -40.06
N ASN A 218 48.59 -27.74 -38.91
CA ASN A 218 47.49 -28.67 -38.79
C ASN A 218 46.16 -27.89 -38.80
N PRO A 219 45.29 -28.11 -39.79
CA PRO A 219 44.02 -27.39 -39.93
C PRO A 219 42.98 -27.76 -38.86
N TRP A 220 43.26 -28.76 -38.01
CA TRP A 220 42.39 -29.18 -36.91
C TRP A 220 42.73 -28.52 -35.59
N ASP A 221 43.83 -27.78 -35.50
CA ASP A 221 44.21 -27.06 -34.30
C ASP A 221 43.47 -25.73 -34.20
N LYS A 222 43.01 -25.39 -33.00
CA LYS A 222 42.33 -24.14 -32.71
C LYS A 222 43.30 -23.06 -32.18
N LEU A 223 43.08 -21.82 -32.63
CA LEU A 223 43.69 -20.64 -32.02
C LEU A 223 42.74 -20.06 -30.97
N GLY A 224 43.27 -19.74 -29.79
CA GLY A 224 42.49 -19.14 -28.70
C GLY A 224 42.45 -17.62 -28.80
N ASP A 225 43.61 -17.00 -28.65
CA ASP A 225 43.81 -15.56 -28.58
C ASP A 225 45.02 -15.11 -29.42
N ILE A 226 45.07 -13.83 -29.79
CA ILE A 226 46.20 -13.17 -30.47
C ILE A 226 46.51 -11.82 -29.82
N THR A 227 47.78 -11.56 -29.53
CA THR A 227 48.25 -10.29 -28.99
C THR A 227 49.56 -9.83 -29.62
N PHE A 228 49.85 -8.53 -29.56
CA PHE A 228 51.08 -7.93 -30.08
C PHE A 228 51.96 -7.43 -28.93
N ASP A 229 53.28 -7.65 -29.03
CA ASP A 229 54.25 -6.96 -28.17
C ASP A 229 54.51 -5.52 -28.65
N LYS A 230 55.25 -4.75 -27.85
CA LYS A 230 55.63 -3.37 -28.16
C LYS A 230 56.50 -3.21 -29.40
N GLN A 231 57.11 -4.30 -29.88
CA GLN A 231 57.93 -4.33 -31.10
C GLN A 231 57.11 -4.74 -32.34
N GLY A 232 55.82 -5.05 -32.17
CA GLY A 232 54.93 -5.50 -33.24
C GLY A 232 55.06 -6.99 -33.58
N ASN A 233 55.77 -7.79 -32.78
CA ASN A 233 55.69 -9.25 -32.91
C ASN A 233 54.35 -9.72 -32.37
N TRP A 234 53.75 -10.70 -33.02
CA TRP A 234 52.48 -11.24 -32.60
C TRP A 234 52.64 -12.64 -32.01
N TYR A 235 51.77 -12.91 -31.05
CA TYR A 235 51.69 -14.12 -30.25
C TYR A 235 50.30 -14.69 -30.39
N ALA A 236 50.19 -16.00 -30.53
CA ALA A 236 48.89 -16.65 -30.52
C ALA A 236 48.92 -17.97 -29.73
N SER A 237 47.84 -18.24 -29.02
CA SER A 237 47.71 -19.46 -28.22
C SER A 237 47.12 -20.58 -29.07
N ASN A 238 47.72 -21.77 -28.99
CA ASN A 238 47.16 -22.98 -29.60
C ASN A 238 46.50 -23.81 -28.49
N THR A 239 45.17 -23.80 -28.47
CA THR A 239 44.38 -24.38 -27.37
C THR A 239 44.44 -25.91 -27.32
N ASP A 240 44.79 -26.57 -28.43
CA ASP A 240 44.76 -28.03 -28.58
C ASP A 240 46.13 -28.70 -28.43
N ARG A 241 47.21 -27.93 -28.54
CA ARG A 241 48.58 -28.49 -28.50
C ARG A 241 49.44 -27.98 -27.36
N SER A 242 48.91 -27.12 -26.50
CA SER A 242 49.59 -26.71 -25.26
C SER A 242 50.89 -25.90 -25.49
N TRP A 243 50.89 -25.00 -26.46
CA TRP A 243 52.01 -24.08 -26.77
C TRP A 243 51.51 -22.73 -27.30
N ILE A 244 52.39 -21.74 -27.27
CA ILE A 244 52.15 -20.39 -27.80
C ILE A 244 53.09 -20.18 -28.98
N VAL A 245 52.60 -19.68 -30.10
CA VAL A 245 53.44 -19.28 -31.24
C VAL A 245 53.92 -17.84 -31.07
N LYS A 246 55.15 -17.54 -31.49
CA LYS A 246 55.65 -16.17 -31.70
C LYS A 246 56.09 -15.98 -33.15
N TYR A 247 55.64 -14.89 -33.74
CA TYR A 247 55.99 -14.48 -35.09
C TYR A 247 56.37 -12.99 -35.12
N SER A 248 57.24 -12.64 -36.05
CA SER A 248 57.49 -11.22 -36.37
C SER A 248 56.23 -10.59 -36.96
N TYR A 249 56.19 -9.27 -36.96
CA TYR A 249 55.14 -8.50 -37.62
C TYR A 249 54.83 -8.98 -39.05
N ASN A 250 55.87 -9.36 -39.82
CA ASN A 250 55.76 -9.81 -41.21
C ASN A 250 55.44 -11.33 -41.36
N GLY A 251 55.05 -12.00 -40.28
CA GLY A 251 54.69 -13.43 -40.32
C GLY A 251 55.87 -14.39 -40.42
N THR A 252 57.11 -13.92 -40.24
CA THR A 252 58.27 -14.82 -40.05
C THR A 252 58.17 -15.50 -38.69
N PHE A 253 58.22 -16.83 -38.65
CA PHE A 253 58.21 -17.60 -37.41
C PHE A 253 59.47 -17.30 -36.58
N LEU A 254 59.28 -16.84 -35.34
CA LEU A 254 60.36 -16.47 -34.42
C LEU A 254 60.59 -17.53 -33.34
N GLY A 255 59.59 -18.39 -33.08
CA GLY A 255 59.74 -19.53 -32.20
C GLY A 255 58.43 -19.97 -31.56
N GLN A 256 58.51 -21.07 -30.79
CA GLN A 256 57.44 -21.53 -29.91
C GLN A 256 57.78 -21.08 -28.48
N PHE A 257 56.82 -20.46 -27.82
CA PHE A 257 56.83 -20.16 -26.39
C PHE A 257 56.19 -21.36 -25.67
N SER A 258 56.79 -21.80 -24.55
CA SER A 258 56.49 -23.06 -23.85
C SER A 258 56.87 -24.33 -24.64
N ASN A 259 58.08 -24.87 -24.42
CA ASN A 259 58.47 -26.22 -24.83
C ASN A 259 58.75 -27.08 -23.58
N GLY A 260 57.70 -27.57 -22.94
CA GLY A 260 57.82 -28.46 -21.78
C GLY A 260 56.62 -28.42 -20.82
N GLY A 261 55.59 -29.23 -21.11
CA GLY A 261 54.64 -29.84 -20.15
C GLY A 261 53.92 -28.98 -19.11
N SER A 262 53.96 -27.65 -19.21
CA SER A 262 53.53 -26.75 -18.14
C SER A 262 52.26 -25.96 -18.46
N ILE A 263 51.67 -26.11 -19.65
CA ILE A 263 50.35 -25.58 -20.02
C ILE A 263 49.60 -26.71 -20.73
N ASN A 264 48.28 -26.61 -20.83
CA ASN A 264 47.40 -27.67 -21.31
C ASN A 264 46.41 -27.15 -22.35
N SER A 265 45.68 -26.07 -22.04
CA SER A 265 44.77 -25.39 -22.98
C SER A 265 44.87 -23.87 -22.81
N PRO A 266 45.95 -23.25 -23.32
CA PRO A 266 46.14 -21.80 -23.23
C PRO A 266 45.10 -21.09 -24.10
N VAL A 267 44.39 -20.12 -23.52
CA VAL A 267 43.41 -19.28 -24.23
C VAL A 267 43.88 -17.83 -24.25
N GLY A 268 43.52 -17.02 -23.26
CA GLY A 268 43.83 -15.59 -23.20
C GLY A 268 45.32 -15.30 -23.00
N LEU A 269 45.82 -14.30 -23.72
CA LEU A 269 47.20 -13.84 -23.73
C LEU A 269 47.27 -12.34 -23.44
N THR A 270 47.97 -11.96 -22.37
CA THR A 270 48.18 -10.53 -22.07
C THR A 270 49.61 -10.25 -21.64
N PHE A 271 50.14 -9.10 -22.05
CA PHE A 271 51.43 -8.63 -21.56
C PHE A 271 51.21 -7.83 -20.27
N GLY A 272 51.91 -8.23 -19.21
CA GLY A 272 51.95 -7.47 -17.97
C GLY A 272 52.79 -6.20 -18.10
N PRO A 273 52.72 -5.32 -17.10
CA PRO A 273 53.48 -4.07 -17.08
C PRO A 273 55.01 -4.30 -17.02
N ASP A 274 55.43 -5.47 -16.55
CA ASP A 274 56.80 -5.97 -16.54
C ASP A 274 57.30 -6.45 -17.92
N ASN A 275 56.47 -6.35 -18.96
CA ASN A 275 56.67 -6.87 -20.31
C ASN A 275 56.81 -8.39 -20.39
N ASN A 276 56.29 -9.14 -19.41
CA ASN A 276 56.19 -10.60 -19.48
C ASN A 276 54.81 -11.04 -19.97
N LEU A 277 54.73 -12.25 -20.52
CA LEU A 277 53.51 -12.79 -21.07
C LEU A 277 52.77 -13.60 -20.01
N TYR A 278 51.51 -13.26 -19.80
CA TYR A 278 50.58 -13.93 -18.90
C TYR A 278 49.57 -14.73 -19.73
N VAL A 279 49.34 -15.97 -19.34
CA VAL A 279 48.63 -16.97 -20.14
C VAL A 279 47.56 -17.61 -19.28
N ALA A 280 46.29 -17.35 -19.59
CA ALA A 280 45.17 -18.03 -18.97
C ALA A 280 45.03 -19.44 -19.56
N ASP A 281 45.13 -20.46 -18.70
CA ASP A 281 44.97 -21.86 -19.10
C ASP A 281 43.67 -22.43 -18.57
N ARG A 282 42.77 -22.75 -19.51
CA ARG A 282 41.40 -23.15 -19.22
C ARG A 282 41.31 -24.50 -18.53
N VAL A 283 42.17 -25.45 -18.88
CA VAL A 283 42.08 -26.83 -18.33
C VAL A 283 42.84 -26.92 -17.01
N ASP A 284 43.98 -26.23 -16.90
CA ASP A 284 44.78 -26.25 -15.68
C ASP A 284 44.26 -25.30 -14.59
N ASN A 285 43.28 -24.44 -14.91
CA ASN A 285 42.72 -23.43 -14.02
C ASN A 285 43.79 -22.52 -13.40
N LYS A 286 44.71 -22.04 -14.25
CA LYS A 286 45.88 -21.26 -13.85
C LYS A 286 46.13 -20.10 -14.80
N VAL A 287 46.84 -19.10 -14.28
CA VAL A 287 47.53 -18.11 -15.10
C VAL A 287 49.03 -18.36 -14.98
N TYR A 288 49.69 -18.62 -16.10
CA TYR A 288 51.13 -18.83 -16.19
C TYR A 288 51.83 -17.54 -16.62
N ARG A 289 53.01 -17.26 -16.07
CA ARG A 289 53.86 -16.12 -16.46
C ARG A 289 55.12 -16.62 -17.15
N PHE A 290 55.40 -16.09 -18.33
CA PHE A 290 56.56 -16.39 -19.16
C PHE A 290 57.38 -15.14 -19.43
N ASN A 291 58.69 -15.29 -19.55
CA ASN A 291 59.54 -14.18 -19.95
C ASN A 291 59.11 -13.68 -21.34
N GLY A 292 58.73 -12.41 -21.47
CA GLY A 292 58.15 -11.90 -22.71
C GLY A 292 59.12 -11.88 -23.90
N SER A 293 60.43 -11.82 -23.62
CA SER A 293 61.47 -11.82 -24.65
C SER A 293 61.91 -13.23 -25.04
N SER A 294 62.24 -14.09 -24.07
CA SER A 294 62.82 -15.41 -24.32
C SER A 294 61.81 -16.55 -24.37
N GLY A 295 60.60 -16.36 -23.84
CA GLY A 295 59.56 -17.39 -23.75
C GLY A 295 59.80 -18.49 -22.72
N ASN A 296 60.79 -18.29 -21.85
CA ASN A 296 61.04 -19.20 -20.74
C ASN A 296 59.92 -19.10 -19.70
N PHE A 297 59.46 -20.26 -19.22
CA PHE A 297 58.54 -20.33 -18.09
C PHE A 297 59.18 -19.69 -16.85
N MET A 298 58.42 -18.84 -16.14
CA MET A 298 58.88 -18.18 -14.91
C MET A 298 58.22 -18.78 -13.68
N ASN A 299 56.90 -18.67 -13.57
CA ASN A 299 56.13 -19.22 -12.46
C ASN A 299 54.64 -19.38 -12.81
N ILE A 300 53.91 -20.11 -11.95
CA ILE A 300 52.46 -20.06 -11.89
C ILE A 300 52.11 -18.77 -11.16
N PHE A 301 51.44 -17.85 -11.85
CA PHE A 301 51.09 -16.55 -11.30
C PHE A 301 49.79 -16.63 -10.49
N ALA A 302 48.75 -17.26 -11.03
CA ALA A 302 47.48 -17.52 -10.32
C ALA A 302 47.04 -18.99 -10.49
N ASN A 303 46.30 -19.55 -9.53
CA ASN A 303 45.88 -20.96 -9.56
C ASN A 303 44.50 -21.23 -8.89
N SER A 304 44.01 -22.45 -9.06
CA SER A 304 42.72 -22.95 -8.55
C SER A 304 42.59 -23.05 -7.03
N GLY A 305 43.68 -22.91 -6.27
CA GLY A 305 43.65 -22.91 -4.79
C GLY A 305 42.90 -21.72 -4.19
N ASN A 306 42.52 -20.74 -5.02
CA ASN A 306 41.81 -19.52 -4.63
C ASN A 306 40.68 -19.16 -5.61
N GLY A 307 39.75 -20.09 -5.89
CA GLY A 307 38.49 -19.78 -6.58
C GLY A 307 38.54 -19.66 -8.11
N LEU A 308 39.67 -19.95 -8.76
CA LEU A 308 39.78 -19.93 -10.23
C LEU A 308 39.28 -21.23 -10.85
N ASN A 309 38.26 -21.15 -11.72
CA ASN A 309 37.72 -22.29 -12.44
C ASN A 309 37.43 -21.94 -13.91
N GLY A 310 38.14 -22.57 -14.84
CA GLY A 310 38.05 -22.30 -16.27
C GLY A 310 38.66 -20.97 -16.69
N ALA A 311 39.94 -20.72 -16.36
CA ALA A 311 40.61 -19.45 -16.68
C ALA A 311 40.60 -19.19 -18.19
N TYR A 312 39.91 -18.14 -18.63
CA TYR A 312 39.68 -17.90 -20.06
C TYR A 312 40.42 -16.66 -20.57
N GLY A 313 40.14 -15.49 -19.97
CA GLY A 313 40.80 -14.21 -20.27
C GLY A 313 41.55 -13.65 -19.06
N ALA A 314 42.49 -12.75 -19.32
CA ALA A 314 43.29 -12.09 -18.29
C ALA A 314 43.52 -10.62 -18.66
N LEU A 315 43.25 -9.70 -17.73
CA LEU A 315 43.27 -8.26 -17.96
C LEU A 315 43.90 -7.53 -16.78
N PHE A 316 44.98 -6.79 -17.01
CA PHE A 316 45.57 -5.93 -15.98
C PHE A 316 44.75 -4.65 -15.83
N LEU A 317 44.26 -4.41 -14.61
CA LEU A 317 43.46 -3.25 -14.25
C LEU A 317 44.40 -2.10 -13.83
N PRO A 318 44.36 -0.93 -14.48
CA PRO A 318 45.16 0.22 -14.05
C PRO A 318 44.68 0.74 -12.68
N LYS A 319 45.60 1.30 -11.89
CA LYS A 319 45.29 2.05 -10.67
C LYS A 319 44.67 3.38 -11.02
N LEU A 320 43.71 3.82 -10.21
CA LEU A 320 43.17 5.18 -10.31
C LEU A 320 44.32 6.16 -10.05
N GLY A 321 44.48 7.17 -10.93
CA GLY A 321 45.46 8.23 -10.67
C GLY A 321 45.19 8.85 -9.30
N CYS A 322 46.24 9.17 -8.53
CA CYS A 322 46.20 9.55 -7.11
C CYS A 322 45.24 10.70 -6.72
N ASN A 323 44.58 11.37 -7.68
CA ASN A 323 43.59 12.42 -7.46
C ASN A 323 42.12 11.93 -7.55
N CYS A 324 41.87 10.68 -7.94
CA CYS A 324 40.52 10.13 -8.15
C CYS A 324 40.10 9.10 -7.08
N GLU A 325 40.93 8.87 -6.06
CA GLU A 325 40.67 7.92 -4.96
C GLU A 325 39.63 8.43 -3.93
N TYR A 326 39.16 9.68 -4.06
CA TYR A 326 38.26 10.32 -3.09
C TYR A 326 36.78 9.98 -3.25
N LEU A 327 36.37 9.39 -4.38
CA LEU A 327 34.98 8.97 -4.61
C LEU A 327 34.93 7.43 -4.63
N GLN A 328 34.21 6.82 -3.69
CA GLN A 328 34.03 5.35 -3.65
C GLN A 328 32.70 4.90 -4.27
N ASN A 329 31.71 5.79 -4.33
CA ASN A 329 30.39 5.56 -4.94
C ASN A 329 29.76 6.90 -5.38
N GLY A 330 28.64 6.84 -6.10
CA GLY A 330 27.87 8.00 -6.55
C GLY A 330 26.94 8.62 -5.49
N GLY A 331 27.08 8.25 -4.22
CA GLY A 331 26.20 8.65 -3.11
C GLY A 331 24.92 7.81 -3.01
N THR A 332 24.01 8.20 -2.13
CA THR A 332 22.66 7.59 -1.99
C THR A 332 21.57 8.53 -2.51
N ILE A 333 20.52 7.98 -3.13
CA ILE A 333 19.49 8.74 -3.87
C ILE A 333 18.03 8.46 -3.46
N GLY A 334 17.79 8.01 -2.21
CA GLY A 334 16.46 7.64 -1.72
C GLY A 334 16.29 6.13 -1.57
N GLY A 335 15.06 5.68 -1.34
CA GLY A 335 14.68 4.26 -1.19
C GLY A 335 13.52 3.88 -2.11
N ASP A 336 13.31 2.58 -2.28
CA ASP A 336 12.26 2.02 -3.13
C ASP A 336 10.85 2.43 -2.67
N VAL A 337 9.92 2.53 -3.63
CA VAL A 337 8.51 2.86 -3.41
C VAL A 337 7.64 1.84 -4.14
N ASN A 338 6.66 1.29 -3.43
CA ASN A 338 5.59 0.49 -4.02
C ASN A 338 4.31 1.31 -4.03
N THR A 339 3.52 1.19 -5.09
CA THR A 339 2.22 1.87 -5.20
C THR A 339 1.33 1.09 -6.16
N CYS A 340 0.01 1.19 -6.04
CA CYS A 340 -0.91 0.61 -7.02
C CYS A 340 -1.55 1.66 -7.96
N VAL A 341 -1.27 2.95 -7.74
CA VAL A 341 -1.78 4.09 -8.52
C VAL A 341 -0.67 5.05 -8.95
N PRO A 342 -0.86 5.88 -9.99
CA PRO A 342 0.14 6.89 -10.36
C PRO A 342 0.45 7.82 -9.18
N LEU A 343 1.74 7.92 -8.83
CA LEU A 343 2.22 8.66 -7.66
C LEU A 343 3.21 9.75 -8.09
N ASP A 344 3.06 10.95 -7.52
CA ASP A 344 4.07 11.99 -7.61
C ASP A 344 5.20 11.71 -6.62
N VAL A 345 6.36 11.30 -7.13
CA VAL A 345 7.47 10.83 -6.30
C VAL A 345 8.27 12.03 -5.79
N PRO A 346 8.45 12.21 -4.46
CA PRO A 346 9.21 13.32 -3.92
C PRO A 346 10.64 13.38 -4.47
N ALA A 347 11.17 14.60 -4.59
CA ALA A 347 12.51 14.80 -5.13
C ALA A 347 13.57 13.98 -4.37
N PHE A 348 14.37 13.22 -5.12
CA PHE A 348 15.48 12.45 -4.61
C PHE A 348 16.57 13.37 -4.08
N THR A 349 17.00 13.11 -2.84
CA THR A 349 18.05 13.86 -2.15
C THR A 349 19.32 13.03 -1.98
N SER A 350 20.46 13.72 -1.92
CA SER A 350 21.79 13.11 -1.83
C SER A 350 22.22 12.95 -0.36
N GLY A 351 22.59 11.74 0.05
CA GLY A 351 23.03 11.46 1.42
C GLY A 351 24.53 11.65 1.70
N SER A 352 25.34 12.11 0.74
CA SER A 352 26.81 12.10 0.86
C SER A 352 27.45 13.44 0.52
N SER A 353 28.42 13.87 1.35
CA SER A 353 29.26 15.04 1.05
C SER A 353 30.54 14.61 0.33
N PHE A 354 30.75 15.14 -0.87
CA PHE A 354 31.96 14.91 -1.66
C PHE A 354 32.93 16.08 -1.50
N ASN A 355 34.24 15.80 -1.43
CA ASN A 355 35.28 16.84 -1.47
C ASN A 355 35.70 17.10 -2.93
N GLY A 356 35.44 18.30 -3.44
CA GLY A 356 35.79 18.74 -4.80
C GLY A 356 34.57 19.03 -5.68
N SER A 357 34.82 19.48 -6.92
CA SER A 357 33.76 19.75 -7.90
C SER A 357 33.32 18.46 -8.60
N VAL A 358 32.11 17.99 -8.32
CA VAL A 358 31.52 16.77 -8.86
C VAL A 358 30.48 17.09 -9.95
N GLN A 359 30.47 16.33 -11.03
CA GLN A 359 29.48 16.37 -12.09
C GLN A 359 28.52 15.18 -11.94
N TYR A 360 27.22 15.44 -11.98
CA TYR A 360 26.17 14.41 -11.89
C TYR A 360 25.47 14.21 -13.23
N GLN A 361 24.92 13.01 -13.41
CA GLN A 361 23.96 12.71 -14.46
C GLN A 361 22.99 11.65 -13.95
N TRP A 362 21.69 11.91 -14.04
CA TRP A 362 20.64 10.95 -13.68
C TRP A 362 20.29 10.04 -14.86
N LEU A 363 19.96 8.80 -14.54
CA LEU A 363 19.52 7.79 -15.49
C LEU A 363 18.21 7.16 -15.03
N ILE A 364 17.42 6.74 -16.00
CA ILE A 364 16.11 6.10 -15.82
C ILE A 364 16.11 4.75 -16.53
N SER A 365 15.41 3.78 -15.95
CA SER A 365 15.04 2.52 -16.59
C SER A 365 13.54 2.31 -16.46
N THR A 366 12.91 1.88 -17.56
CA THR A 366 11.48 1.52 -17.61
C THR A 366 11.28 0.05 -17.96
N ASP A 367 12.36 -0.74 -17.90
CA ASP A 367 12.42 -2.16 -18.25
C ASP A 367 13.10 -2.97 -17.14
N ASP A 368 12.82 -2.58 -15.90
CA ASP A 368 13.25 -3.28 -14.68
C ASP A 368 14.78 -3.39 -14.52
N GLY A 369 15.51 -2.35 -14.95
CA GLY A 369 16.97 -2.24 -14.78
C GLY A 369 17.78 -2.91 -15.89
N GLU A 370 17.13 -3.44 -16.93
CA GLU A 370 17.80 -4.06 -18.08
C GLU A 370 18.54 -3.01 -18.94
N THR A 371 17.90 -1.87 -19.19
CA THR A 371 18.50 -0.74 -19.92
C THR A 371 18.37 0.58 -19.15
N TRP A 372 19.44 1.38 -19.21
CA TRP A 372 19.55 2.67 -18.54
C TRP A 372 19.74 3.80 -19.56
N VAL A 373 18.89 4.81 -19.48
CA VAL A 373 18.91 5.98 -20.38
C VAL A 373 19.22 7.24 -19.58
N GLU A 374 20.12 8.08 -20.09
CA GLU A 374 20.40 9.39 -19.48
C GLU A 374 19.18 10.31 -19.59
N ILE A 375 18.80 10.94 -18.49
CA ILE A 375 17.73 11.95 -18.46
C ILE A 375 18.33 13.29 -18.91
N PRO A 376 17.93 13.84 -20.07
CA PRO A 376 18.55 15.05 -20.60
C PRO A 376 18.43 16.25 -19.64
N GLY A 377 19.57 16.85 -19.29
CA GLY A 377 19.62 18.04 -18.43
C GLY A 377 19.52 17.77 -16.92
N ALA A 378 19.27 16.52 -16.50
CA ALA A 378 19.27 16.14 -15.09
C ALA A 378 20.72 15.94 -14.58
N ASN A 379 21.40 17.07 -14.33
CA ASN A 379 22.81 17.13 -13.92
C ASN A 379 23.02 17.70 -12.51
N ALA A 380 21.92 17.93 -11.79
CA ALA A 380 21.94 18.41 -10.42
C ALA A 380 22.18 17.25 -9.43
N GLU A 381 22.60 17.62 -8.22
CA GLU A 381 22.74 16.66 -7.13
C GLU A 381 21.38 16.06 -6.74
N THR A 382 20.30 16.83 -6.74
CA THR A 382 18.93 16.35 -6.52
C THR A 382 18.21 16.14 -7.85
N PHE A 383 17.18 15.30 -7.86
CA PHE A 383 16.31 15.12 -9.02
C PHE A 383 14.86 14.93 -8.60
N ASP A 384 13.98 15.67 -9.23
CA ASP A 384 12.53 15.56 -9.04
C ASP A 384 11.95 14.78 -10.23
N PRO A 385 11.56 13.50 -10.03
CA PRO A 385 11.03 12.65 -11.10
C PRO A 385 9.59 13.02 -11.51
N GLY A 386 8.84 13.73 -10.67
CA GLY A 386 7.42 13.99 -10.87
C GLY A 386 6.55 12.72 -10.81
N THR A 387 5.39 12.76 -11.47
CA THR A 387 4.43 11.65 -11.49
C THR A 387 4.92 10.45 -12.32
N ILE A 388 4.96 9.29 -11.69
CA ILE A 388 5.28 8.00 -12.31
C ILE A 388 4.01 7.17 -12.47
N SER A 389 3.85 6.46 -13.59
CA SER A 389 2.64 5.69 -13.92
C SER A 389 2.92 4.27 -14.43
N GLN A 390 4.16 3.80 -14.28
CA GLN A 390 4.60 2.45 -14.64
C GLN A 390 5.88 2.12 -13.85
N ASN A 391 6.24 0.83 -13.79
CA ASN A 391 7.48 0.41 -13.15
C ASN A 391 8.66 1.18 -13.70
N THR A 392 9.35 1.90 -12.82
CA THR A 392 10.42 2.81 -13.21
C THR A 392 11.53 2.74 -12.16
N ARG A 393 12.78 2.63 -12.60
CA ARG A 393 13.97 2.63 -11.74
C ARG A 393 14.84 3.85 -12.03
N PHE A 394 15.48 4.38 -11.00
CA PHE A 394 16.38 5.53 -11.08
C PHE A 394 17.75 5.21 -10.50
N ILE A 395 18.79 5.75 -11.14
CA ILE A 395 20.16 5.74 -10.64
C ILE A 395 20.84 7.06 -11.01
N ARG A 396 21.85 7.47 -10.24
CA ARG A 396 22.67 8.66 -10.51
C ARG A 396 24.11 8.25 -10.67
N ARG A 397 24.78 8.78 -11.69
CA ARG A 397 26.25 8.69 -11.82
C ARG A 397 26.92 10.01 -11.45
N ALA A 398 28.10 9.93 -10.85
CA ALA A 398 28.88 11.06 -10.36
C ALA A 398 30.34 10.96 -10.79
N GLN A 399 30.98 12.07 -11.18
CA GLN A 399 32.38 12.13 -11.61
C GLN A 399 33.07 13.35 -11.03
N VAL A 400 34.28 13.19 -10.49
CA VAL A 400 35.14 14.33 -10.09
C VAL A 400 35.68 15.01 -11.34
N THR A 401 35.59 16.33 -11.38
CA THR A 401 36.09 17.15 -12.50
C THR A 401 37.58 16.86 -12.75
N GLY A 402 37.92 16.35 -13.94
CA GLY A 402 39.29 15.97 -14.32
C GLY A 402 39.62 14.48 -14.18
N CYS A 403 38.70 13.66 -13.67
CA CYS A 403 38.77 12.20 -13.73
C CYS A 403 37.93 11.69 -14.91
N ASN A 404 38.35 10.58 -15.55
CA ASN A 404 37.63 9.99 -16.69
C ASN A 404 36.60 8.91 -16.29
N ARG A 405 36.34 8.72 -14.99
CA ARG A 405 35.46 7.65 -14.46
C ARG A 405 34.22 8.23 -13.81
N PHE A 406 33.09 7.52 -13.96
CA PHE A 406 31.86 7.74 -13.21
C PHE A 406 31.66 6.69 -12.12
N PHE A 407 31.00 7.09 -11.03
CA PHE A 407 30.58 6.21 -9.93
C PHE A 407 29.06 6.27 -9.79
N PHE A 408 28.40 5.14 -9.59
CA PHE A 408 26.95 5.05 -9.51
C PHE A 408 26.45 5.04 -8.06
N SER A 409 25.24 5.56 -7.85
CA SER A 409 24.51 5.52 -6.57
C SER A 409 23.89 4.14 -6.30
N ASN A 410 23.14 4.01 -5.19
CA ASN A 410 22.12 2.95 -5.11
C ASN A 410 21.05 3.16 -6.18
N GLU A 411 20.30 2.10 -6.46
CA GLU A 411 19.10 2.14 -7.28
C GLU A 411 17.88 2.47 -6.41
N VAL A 412 16.89 3.13 -7.02
CA VAL A 412 15.56 3.33 -6.45
C VAL A 412 14.52 2.81 -7.44
N ALA A 413 13.70 1.86 -7.01
CA ALA A 413 12.62 1.28 -7.79
C ALA A 413 11.27 1.87 -7.37
N ILE A 414 10.46 2.25 -8.36
CA ILE A 414 9.04 2.58 -8.21
C ILE A 414 8.25 1.45 -8.88
N THR A 415 7.49 0.67 -8.10
CA THR A 415 6.83 -0.57 -8.56
C THR A 415 5.31 -0.46 -8.46
N PHE A 416 4.61 -0.88 -9.52
CA PHE A 416 3.15 -0.92 -9.61
C PHE A 416 2.62 -2.34 -9.28
N GLY A 417 1.87 -2.44 -8.17
CA GLY A 417 1.29 -3.69 -7.64
C GLY A 417 -0.21 -3.88 -7.93
N VAL A 418 -0.79 -4.94 -7.34
CA VAL A 418 -2.25 -5.10 -7.17
C VAL A 418 -2.65 -4.19 -6.01
N CYS A 419 -3.81 -3.52 -6.05
CA CYS A 419 -4.28 -2.74 -4.88
C CYS A 419 -4.95 -3.66 -3.87
N GLU A 420 -4.87 -3.29 -2.59
CA GLU A 420 -5.71 -3.85 -1.53
C GLU A 420 -7.21 -3.62 -1.79
N ILE A 421 -8.03 -4.64 -1.56
CA ILE A 421 -9.49 -4.55 -1.52
C ILE A 421 -9.87 -4.29 -0.08
N CYS A 422 -10.03 -3.01 0.21
CA CYS A 422 -10.29 -2.57 1.56
C CYS A 422 -11.55 -3.18 2.16
N TYR A 423 -11.43 -3.53 3.44
CA TYR A 423 -12.50 -4.00 4.31
C TYR A 423 -13.00 -5.39 3.98
N ASP A 424 -12.16 -6.23 3.39
CA ASP A 424 -12.41 -7.67 3.24
C ASP A 424 -11.60 -8.52 4.24
N GLY A 425 -10.68 -7.90 4.99
CA GLY A 425 -9.82 -8.56 5.97
C GLY A 425 -8.77 -9.49 5.36
N ILE A 426 -8.46 -9.32 4.07
CA ILE A 426 -7.54 -10.15 3.29
C ILE A 426 -6.48 -9.25 2.66
N ASP A 427 -5.22 -9.55 2.98
CA ASP A 427 -4.05 -8.98 2.31
C ASP A 427 -4.03 -9.40 0.83
N ASN A 428 -4.65 -8.60 -0.03
CA ASN A 428 -4.87 -8.84 -1.45
C ASN A 428 -3.66 -8.47 -2.29
N ASP A 429 -2.85 -7.52 -1.84
CA ASP A 429 -1.63 -7.09 -2.52
C ASP A 429 -0.37 -7.84 -2.05
N GLY A 430 -0.45 -8.52 -0.91
CA GLY A 430 0.59 -9.38 -0.34
C GLY A 430 1.67 -8.62 0.45
N ASP A 431 1.41 -7.36 0.84
CA ASP A 431 2.36 -6.52 1.57
C ASP A 431 2.42 -6.82 3.08
N GLY A 432 1.46 -7.59 3.58
CA GLY A 432 1.34 -8.03 4.98
C GLY A 432 0.51 -7.11 5.87
N LEU A 433 -0.11 -6.09 5.31
CA LEU A 433 -1.12 -5.23 5.93
C LEU A 433 -2.50 -5.65 5.41
N VAL A 434 -3.56 -5.22 6.09
CA VAL A 434 -4.94 -5.47 5.68
C VAL A 434 -5.75 -4.22 5.91
N ASP A 435 -6.74 -3.95 5.06
CA ASP A 435 -7.75 -2.92 5.29
C ASP A 435 -7.15 -1.55 5.73
N CYS A 436 -7.42 -1.10 6.95
CA CYS A 436 -7.04 0.22 7.45
C CYS A 436 -5.55 0.37 7.78
N GLU A 437 -4.89 -0.75 8.04
CA GLU A 437 -3.46 -0.80 8.27
C GLU A 437 -2.69 -0.64 6.96
N ASP A 438 -3.35 -0.85 5.81
CA ASP A 438 -2.78 -0.72 4.47
C ASP A 438 -2.86 0.72 3.93
N GLY A 439 -1.73 1.19 3.41
CA GLY A 439 -1.60 2.51 2.79
C GLY A 439 -2.39 2.67 1.50
N ASP A 440 -2.76 1.57 0.84
CA ASP A 440 -3.55 1.55 -0.39
C ASP A 440 -5.05 1.77 -0.15
N CYS A 441 -5.50 1.73 1.11
CA CYS A 441 -6.92 1.64 1.44
C CYS A 441 -7.67 2.91 1.83
N ASN A 442 -6.94 3.98 2.07
CA ASN A 442 -7.53 5.29 2.36
C ASN A 442 -7.31 6.24 1.19
N SER A 443 -8.39 6.49 0.43
CA SER A 443 -8.31 7.45 -0.67
C SER A 443 -8.04 8.88 -0.18
N LEU A 444 -8.50 9.23 1.04
CA LEU A 444 -8.16 10.45 1.76
C LEU A 444 -8.14 10.21 3.28
N ILE A 445 -7.23 10.89 3.97
CA ILE A 445 -7.09 10.82 5.43
C ILE A 445 -7.35 12.21 6.03
N VAL A 446 -8.31 12.29 6.95
CA VAL A 446 -8.61 13.50 7.72
C VAL A 446 -7.56 13.66 8.83
N THR A 447 -6.89 14.82 8.86
CA THR A 447 -5.75 15.07 9.76
C THR A 447 -5.94 16.26 10.69
N THR A 448 -7.13 16.88 10.71
CA THR A 448 -7.47 17.91 11.70
C THR A 448 -8.94 17.86 12.11
N THR A 449 -9.21 18.32 13.34
CA THR A 449 -10.58 18.57 13.80
C THR A 449 -11.16 19.90 13.31
N SER A 450 -10.36 20.75 12.68
CA SER A 450 -10.80 22.04 12.14
C SER A 450 -11.74 21.83 10.96
N ASP A 451 -12.87 22.54 10.94
CA ASP A 451 -13.83 22.54 9.82
C ASP A 451 -13.61 23.77 8.93
N VAL A 452 -12.55 23.72 8.12
CA VAL A 452 -12.14 24.80 7.21
C VAL A 452 -11.92 24.22 5.80
N VAL A 453 -12.17 25.02 4.76
CA VAL A 453 -11.82 24.67 3.37
C VAL A 453 -10.74 25.62 2.90
N ASP A 454 -9.51 25.17 2.84
CA ASP A 454 -8.36 25.91 2.34
C ASP A 454 -7.42 25.10 1.40
N GLY A 455 -7.66 23.79 1.26
CA GLY A 455 -7.06 22.89 0.28
C GLY A 455 -7.76 22.83 -1.09
N ASP A 456 -7.11 22.17 -2.05
CA ASP A 456 -7.64 22.00 -3.42
C ASP A 456 -8.63 20.82 -3.50
N VAL A 457 -9.91 21.13 -3.27
CA VAL A 457 -11.01 20.14 -3.32
C VAL A 457 -11.47 19.80 -4.75
N SER A 458 -10.70 20.12 -5.79
CA SER A 458 -11.07 19.79 -7.18
C SER A 458 -11.02 18.30 -7.50
N GLY A 459 -10.36 17.49 -6.66
CA GLY A 459 -10.25 16.04 -6.78
C GLY A 459 -9.47 15.43 -5.62
N VAL A 460 -9.60 14.11 -5.43
CA VAL A 460 -8.90 13.37 -4.36
C VAL A 460 -7.38 13.55 -4.45
N GLY A 461 -6.79 13.30 -5.62
CA GLY A 461 -5.34 13.49 -5.82
C GLY A 461 -4.89 14.96 -5.72
N ALA A 462 -5.76 15.91 -6.07
CA ALA A 462 -5.46 17.34 -5.96
C ALA A 462 -5.41 17.78 -4.49
N LEU A 463 -6.37 17.32 -3.68
CA LEU A 463 -6.40 17.62 -2.25
C LEU A 463 -5.22 16.98 -1.51
N ALA A 464 -4.86 15.75 -1.86
CA ALA A 464 -3.67 15.09 -1.31
C ALA A 464 -2.37 15.84 -1.65
N ALA A 465 -2.24 16.38 -2.86
CA ALA A 465 -1.08 17.15 -3.28
C ALA A 465 -1.03 18.58 -2.71
N SER A 466 -2.20 19.16 -2.42
CA SER A 466 -2.34 20.54 -1.93
C SER A 466 -3.41 20.61 -0.83
N PRO A 467 -3.10 20.15 0.39
CA PRO A 467 -4.05 20.10 1.50
C PRO A 467 -4.44 21.48 2.03
N GLY A 468 -3.69 22.54 1.68
CA GLY A 468 -3.95 23.90 2.12
C GLY A 468 -2.75 24.51 2.87
N PRO A 469 -2.83 25.79 3.28
CA PRO A 469 -1.75 26.48 3.99
C PRO A 469 -1.37 25.89 5.35
N ASP A 470 -2.27 25.18 6.02
CA ASP A 470 -2.00 24.53 7.31
C ASP A 470 -1.40 23.12 7.17
N GLY A 471 -1.35 22.59 5.94
CA GLY A 471 -0.83 21.26 5.64
C GLY A 471 -1.72 20.12 6.14
N ARG A 472 -2.99 20.39 6.50
CA ARG A 472 -3.92 19.39 7.06
C ARG A 472 -5.17 19.30 6.19
N ILE A 473 -5.88 18.18 6.30
CA ILE A 473 -7.11 17.91 5.57
C ILE A 473 -8.25 17.81 6.58
N SER A 474 -9.26 18.66 6.41
CA SER A 474 -10.51 18.59 7.17
C SER A 474 -11.47 17.54 6.59
N LEU A 475 -12.41 17.07 7.42
CA LEU A 475 -13.50 16.19 6.96
C LEU A 475 -14.34 16.84 5.84
N ARG A 476 -14.54 18.17 5.89
CA ARG A 476 -15.30 18.88 4.86
C ARG A 476 -14.59 18.87 3.52
N GLU A 477 -13.27 19.08 3.50
CA GLU A 477 -12.48 19.02 2.29
C GLU A 477 -12.46 17.63 1.69
N ALA A 478 -12.28 16.60 2.54
CA ALA A 478 -12.30 15.22 2.09
C ALA A 478 -13.64 14.88 1.42
N ILE A 479 -14.76 15.27 2.03
CA ILE A 479 -16.10 15.11 1.45
C ILE A 479 -16.28 15.90 0.15
N LEU A 480 -15.70 17.09 0.00
CA LEU A 480 -15.79 17.87 -1.23
C LEU A 480 -14.96 17.26 -2.36
N ALA A 481 -13.75 16.78 -2.06
CA ALA A 481 -12.82 16.23 -3.03
C ALA A 481 -13.31 14.89 -3.62
N THR A 482 -13.83 13.98 -2.79
CA THR A 482 -14.43 12.71 -3.25
C THR A 482 -15.65 12.95 -4.15
N GLN A 483 -16.36 14.06 -3.93
CA GLN A 483 -17.58 14.40 -4.68
C GLN A 483 -17.35 15.35 -5.86
N SER A 484 -16.10 15.70 -6.15
CA SER A 484 -15.71 16.49 -7.33
C SER A 484 -15.95 15.70 -8.63
N ALA A 485 -16.14 16.36 -9.77
CA ALA A 485 -16.41 15.67 -11.04
C ALA A 485 -15.34 14.64 -11.44
N THR A 486 -14.09 14.83 -11.00
CA THR A 486 -12.97 13.89 -11.20
C THR A 486 -12.89 12.79 -10.15
N GLY A 487 -13.49 12.97 -8.97
CA GLY A 487 -13.57 11.94 -7.91
C GLY A 487 -14.73 10.96 -8.08
N ARG A 488 -15.71 11.23 -8.94
CA ARG A 488 -16.91 10.38 -9.09
C ARG A 488 -16.73 9.12 -9.94
N THR A 489 -15.50 8.79 -10.33
CA THR A 489 -15.24 7.65 -11.23
C THR A 489 -15.00 6.33 -10.49
N THR A 490 -14.80 6.39 -9.18
CA THR A 490 -14.38 5.26 -8.33
C THR A 490 -14.97 5.37 -6.93
N TYR A 491 -15.04 4.26 -6.19
CA TYR A 491 -15.41 4.27 -4.77
C TYR A 491 -14.28 4.86 -3.93
N HIS A 492 -14.60 5.75 -3.00
CA HIS A 492 -13.61 6.45 -2.17
C HIS A 492 -13.85 6.22 -0.69
N THR A 493 -12.78 5.96 0.06
CA THR A 493 -12.83 5.88 1.53
C THR A 493 -12.16 7.09 2.16
N ILE A 494 -12.81 7.64 3.19
CA ILE A 494 -12.33 8.72 4.05
C ILE A 494 -12.06 8.14 5.44
N GLY A 495 -10.78 8.07 5.81
CA GLY A 495 -10.29 7.64 7.13
C GLY A 495 -9.78 8.80 7.99
N PHE A 496 -9.19 8.52 9.16
CA PHE A 496 -8.75 9.55 10.12
C PHE A 496 -7.36 9.24 10.71
N ASP A 497 -6.45 10.21 10.64
CA ASP A 497 -5.16 10.21 11.35
C ASP A 497 -4.92 11.60 11.95
N ILE A 498 -5.71 11.93 12.97
CA ILE A 498 -5.66 13.25 13.59
C ILE A 498 -4.55 13.26 14.66
N PRO A 499 -3.56 14.16 14.59
CA PRO A 499 -2.47 14.20 15.55
C PRO A 499 -2.95 14.38 17.01
N ASN A 500 -2.26 13.74 17.96
CA ASN A 500 -2.58 13.87 19.39
C ASN A 500 -2.50 15.31 19.91
N ASN A 501 -1.74 16.18 19.24
CA ASN A 501 -1.63 17.60 19.60
C ASN A 501 -2.68 18.50 18.95
N ASP A 502 -3.66 17.93 18.23
CA ASP A 502 -4.79 18.67 17.68
C ASP A 502 -5.63 19.28 18.82
N ALA A 503 -6.19 20.47 18.57
CA ALA A 503 -6.80 21.30 19.61
C ALA A 503 -8.04 20.68 20.24
N ARG A 504 -8.68 19.71 19.58
CA ARG A 504 -9.92 19.06 20.02
C ARG A 504 -9.76 17.56 20.25
N HIS A 505 -8.61 17.17 20.80
CA HIS A 505 -8.37 15.85 21.36
C HIS A 505 -8.76 15.83 22.85
N PHE A 506 -9.78 15.05 23.19
CA PHE A 506 -10.43 15.07 24.50
C PHE A 506 -10.40 13.71 25.21
N TYR A 507 -10.60 13.72 26.51
CA TYR A 507 -10.94 12.55 27.32
C TYR A 507 -11.95 12.95 28.41
N TYR A 508 -12.69 11.98 28.94
CA TYR A 508 -13.50 12.19 30.13
C TYR A 508 -12.64 12.00 31.38
N LYS A 509 -12.64 13.01 32.26
CA LYS A 509 -12.05 12.87 33.58
C LYS A 509 -13.01 12.14 34.51
N ASN A 510 -12.47 11.23 35.32
CA ASN A 510 -13.20 10.39 36.26
C ASN A 510 -14.12 11.19 37.19
N ASP A 511 -15.44 10.97 37.05
CA ASP A 511 -16.47 11.61 37.89
C ASP A 511 -16.76 10.83 39.20
N ASN A 512 -16.17 9.66 39.37
CA ASN A 512 -16.34 8.67 40.45
C ASN A 512 -17.75 8.05 40.51
N VAL A 513 -18.49 8.03 39.40
CA VAL A 513 -19.82 7.43 39.27
C VAL A 513 -19.77 6.28 38.27
N ALA A 514 -19.79 5.04 38.77
CA ALA A 514 -19.72 3.86 37.92
C ALA A 514 -20.86 3.79 36.88
N GLY A 515 -20.51 3.35 35.67
CA GLY A 515 -21.39 3.24 34.51
C GLY A 515 -21.79 4.59 33.93
N GLN A 516 -21.00 5.65 34.13
CA GLN A 516 -21.33 7.00 33.67
C GLN A 516 -20.08 7.78 33.26
N VAL A 517 -20.25 8.70 32.30
CA VAL A 517 -19.30 9.79 32.05
C VAL A 517 -19.99 11.13 32.24
N SER A 518 -19.21 12.18 32.50
CA SER A 518 -19.70 13.52 32.77
C SER A 518 -19.16 14.55 31.76
N ARG A 519 -20.03 15.15 30.94
CA ARG A 519 -19.61 16.08 29.87
C ARG A 519 -19.03 17.40 30.36
N ASN A 520 -19.36 17.82 31.58
CA ASN A 520 -18.72 18.95 32.24
C ASN A 520 -17.30 18.63 32.76
N LEU A 521 -16.88 17.37 32.71
CA LEU A 521 -15.53 16.90 33.02
C LEU A 521 -14.78 16.46 31.76
N LEU A 522 -15.13 17.02 30.61
CA LEU A 522 -14.39 16.86 29.37
C LEU A 522 -13.10 17.69 29.40
N ASN A 523 -11.95 17.05 29.22
CA ASN A 523 -10.64 17.68 29.28
C ASN A 523 -9.85 17.48 27.97
N ILE A 524 -9.05 18.47 27.59
CA ILE A 524 -8.11 18.35 26.46
C ILE A 524 -6.92 17.50 26.87
N THR A 525 -6.45 16.63 25.98
CA THR A 525 -5.24 15.84 26.14
C THR A 525 -4.33 15.96 24.91
N ASN A 526 -3.04 15.76 25.12
CA ASN A 526 -2.05 15.56 24.06
C ASN A 526 -1.23 14.28 24.27
N ALA A 527 -1.74 13.37 25.11
CA ALA A 527 -1.12 12.09 25.36
C ALA A 527 -1.09 11.25 24.08
N ASN A 528 0.01 10.56 23.85
CA ASN A 528 0.15 9.64 22.71
C ASN A 528 -0.43 8.25 22.97
N ASP A 529 -0.82 7.99 24.22
CA ASP A 529 -1.36 6.72 24.70
C ASP A 529 -2.28 7.03 25.88
N ASP A 530 -3.49 6.49 25.84
CA ASP A 530 -4.54 6.66 26.85
C ASP A 530 -4.07 6.22 28.25
N ASN A 531 -3.16 5.24 28.33
CA ASN A 531 -2.59 4.76 29.59
C ASN A 531 -1.78 5.83 30.36
N ASN A 532 -1.38 6.91 29.68
CA ASN A 532 -0.64 8.02 30.30
C ASN A 532 -1.57 9.09 30.92
N ILE A 533 -2.89 8.93 30.79
CA ILE A 533 -3.89 9.86 31.32
C ILE A 533 -4.33 9.39 32.72
N ASN A 534 -3.72 9.95 33.77
CA ASN A 534 -3.85 9.45 35.15
C ASN A 534 -5.25 9.60 35.79
N ASP A 535 -6.09 10.51 35.29
CA ASP A 535 -7.43 10.79 35.82
C ASP A 535 -8.55 10.50 34.81
N ILE A 536 -8.27 9.63 33.83
CA ILE A 536 -9.25 9.17 32.85
C ILE A 536 -10.38 8.41 33.53
N ASP A 537 -11.59 8.57 33.00
CA ASP A 537 -12.78 7.91 33.50
C ASP A 537 -12.73 6.40 33.21
N PRO A 538 -12.82 5.51 34.21
CA PRO A 538 -12.80 4.06 34.01
C PRO A 538 -13.96 3.53 33.16
N ASP A 539 -15.08 4.26 33.06
CA ASP A 539 -16.25 3.82 32.28
C ASP A 539 -16.06 4.07 30.77
N TYR A 540 -15.14 4.96 30.41
CA TYR A 540 -14.63 5.15 29.06
C TYR A 540 -13.14 5.52 29.11
N PRO A 541 -12.26 4.51 29.25
CA PRO A 541 -10.83 4.72 29.46
C PRO A 541 -10.09 5.05 28.16
N HIS A 542 -10.65 5.96 27.37
CA HIS A 542 -10.18 6.34 26.04
C HIS A 542 -10.23 7.84 25.82
N SER A 543 -9.27 8.38 25.07
CA SER A 543 -9.40 9.70 24.45
C SER A 543 -10.19 9.62 23.13
N PHE A 544 -10.60 10.76 22.57
CA PHE A 544 -11.25 10.85 21.25
C PHE A 544 -11.05 12.24 20.64
N TRP A 545 -11.22 12.36 19.33
CA TRP A 545 -11.20 13.65 18.63
C TRP A 545 -12.62 14.11 18.32
N SER A 546 -12.86 15.41 18.50
CA SER A 546 -14.16 16.03 18.24
C SER A 546 -14.06 17.03 17.11
N ILE A 547 -14.66 16.72 15.96
CA ILE A 547 -14.79 17.61 14.81
C ILE A 547 -16.06 18.45 15.01
N GLN A 548 -15.89 19.75 15.29
CA GLN A 548 -17.01 20.68 15.39
C GLN A 548 -17.24 21.36 14.05
N THR A 549 -18.31 20.93 13.38
CA THR A 549 -18.76 21.52 12.12
C THR A 549 -19.31 22.93 12.35
N THR A 550 -18.94 23.85 11.47
CA THR A 550 -19.34 25.27 11.48
C THR A 550 -20.66 25.51 10.72
N SER A 551 -20.96 24.63 9.78
CA SER A 551 -22.22 24.52 9.03
C SER A 551 -22.50 23.05 8.71
N PRO A 552 -23.68 22.69 8.17
CA PRO A 552 -23.91 21.33 7.66
C PRO A 552 -22.76 20.86 6.76
N LEU A 553 -22.32 19.61 6.93
CA LEU A 553 -21.34 19.03 6.01
C LEU A 553 -21.94 18.97 4.60
N PRO A 554 -21.11 19.06 3.55
CA PRO A 554 -21.60 18.88 2.19
C PRO A 554 -22.33 17.55 2.08
N ALA A 555 -23.49 17.55 1.41
CA ALA A 555 -24.28 16.34 1.26
C ALA A 555 -23.48 15.27 0.53
N LEU A 556 -23.52 14.02 1.00
CA LEU A 556 -22.97 12.84 0.33
C LEU A 556 -23.89 12.45 -0.82
N ARG A 557 -23.33 12.39 -2.03
CA ARG A 557 -24.06 12.22 -3.30
C ARG A 557 -23.50 11.12 -4.17
N ASP A 558 -22.40 10.49 -3.78
CA ASP A 558 -21.67 9.54 -4.63
C ASP A 558 -21.04 8.41 -3.81
N ASN A 559 -20.33 7.49 -4.48
CA ASN A 559 -19.68 6.31 -3.93
C ASN A 559 -18.58 6.67 -2.92
N VAL A 560 -18.97 6.90 -1.67
CA VAL A 560 -18.06 7.31 -0.60
C VAL A 560 -18.36 6.60 0.69
N MET A 561 -17.31 6.13 1.35
CA MET A 561 -17.33 5.70 2.72
C MET A 561 -16.65 6.70 3.63
N ILE A 562 -17.26 6.98 4.78
CA ILE A 562 -16.60 7.60 5.91
C ILE A 562 -16.44 6.53 6.98
N ASP A 563 -15.19 6.22 7.32
CA ASP A 563 -14.86 5.16 8.27
C ASP A 563 -14.10 5.69 9.49
N GLY A 564 -14.81 5.83 10.61
CA GLY A 564 -14.22 6.21 11.90
C GLY A 564 -13.58 5.06 12.69
N TYR A 565 -13.63 3.82 12.20
CA TYR A 565 -12.83 2.72 12.75
C TYR A 565 -11.39 2.75 12.26
N CYS A 566 -11.14 3.45 11.15
CA CYS A 566 -9.83 3.68 10.56
C CYS A 566 -9.04 4.77 11.31
N VAL A 567 -8.85 4.59 12.61
CA VAL A 567 -8.03 5.44 13.50
C VAL A 567 -7.51 4.61 14.66
N ALA A 568 -6.29 4.90 15.10
CA ALA A 568 -5.64 4.13 16.17
C ALA A 568 -6.48 4.10 17.46
N GLY A 569 -6.72 2.88 17.97
CA GLY A 569 -7.45 2.64 19.21
C GLY A 569 -8.98 2.65 19.08
N SER A 570 -9.54 2.82 17.88
CA SER A 570 -10.94 2.44 17.61
C SER A 570 -11.10 0.92 17.63
N GLN A 571 -12.31 0.46 17.94
CA GLN A 571 -12.64 -0.97 18.01
C GLN A 571 -14.08 -1.20 17.56
N MET A 572 -14.28 -2.10 16.59
CA MET A 572 -15.61 -2.59 16.21
C MET A 572 -16.21 -3.48 17.31
N ASN A 573 -17.53 -3.58 17.32
CA ASN A 573 -18.19 -4.51 18.22
C ASN A 573 -17.98 -5.96 17.75
N ASP A 574 -17.64 -6.85 18.68
CA ASP A 574 -17.59 -8.30 18.43
C ASP A 574 -18.55 -9.08 19.35
N GLN A 575 -19.36 -8.36 20.14
CA GLN A 575 -20.30 -8.95 21.07
C GLN A 575 -21.65 -9.23 20.39
N PRO A 576 -22.27 -10.40 20.65
CA PRO A 576 -23.57 -10.74 20.09
C PRO A 576 -24.63 -9.66 20.31
N PHE A 577 -25.55 -9.53 19.36
CA PHE A 577 -26.72 -8.68 19.54
C PHE A 577 -27.50 -9.08 20.81
N GLY A 578 -27.83 -8.09 21.63
CA GLY A 578 -28.59 -8.27 22.86
C GLY A 578 -27.79 -8.24 24.17
N ILE A 579 -26.47 -8.06 24.11
CA ILE A 579 -25.62 -7.83 25.28
C ILE A 579 -24.89 -6.48 25.20
N ALA A 580 -24.01 -6.21 26.18
CA ALA A 580 -23.21 -4.98 26.19
C ALA A 580 -22.29 -4.91 24.97
N LEU A 581 -22.29 -3.78 24.28
CA LEU A 581 -21.39 -3.46 23.18
C LEU A 581 -20.00 -3.15 23.73
N ASN A 582 -18.97 -3.65 23.05
CA ASN A 582 -17.58 -3.30 23.32
C ASN A 582 -16.98 -2.36 22.27
N THR A 583 -17.83 -1.73 21.44
CA THR A 583 -17.41 -0.71 20.48
C THR A 583 -16.61 0.40 21.17
N VAL A 584 -15.49 0.79 20.55
CA VAL A 584 -14.71 1.97 20.92
C VAL A 584 -14.68 2.89 19.71
N LEU A 585 -15.41 4.01 19.79
CA LEU A 585 -15.38 5.05 18.77
C LEU A 585 -14.42 6.16 19.20
N LYS A 586 -13.56 6.63 18.29
CA LYS A 586 -12.57 7.68 18.56
C LYS A 586 -12.87 9.00 17.83
N ILE A 587 -13.85 9.03 16.93
CA ILE A 587 -14.21 10.21 16.15
C ILE A 587 -15.62 10.66 16.50
N GLU A 588 -15.72 11.85 17.09
CA GLU A 588 -16.98 12.58 17.32
C GLU A 588 -17.13 13.66 16.23
N VAL A 589 -18.28 13.71 15.56
CA VAL A 589 -18.66 14.77 14.62
C VAL A 589 -19.87 15.50 15.18
N THR A 590 -19.67 16.76 15.55
CA THR A 590 -20.69 17.56 16.23
C THR A 590 -21.02 18.84 15.46
N GLY A 591 -22.27 19.30 15.58
CA GLY A 591 -22.74 20.59 15.05
C GLY A 591 -23.48 21.40 16.10
N SER A 592 -23.55 22.72 15.85
CA SER A 592 -24.36 23.66 16.63
C SER A 592 -24.97 24.74 15.73
N HIS A 593 -25.42 24.32 14.54
CA HIS A 593 -25.90 25.17 13.46
C HIS A 593 -27.19 24.60 12.87
N ALA A 594 -27.90 25.43 12.10
CA ALA A 594 -29.13 25.02 11.45
C ALA A 594 -28.84 24.07 10.28
N GLY A 595 -29.55 22.94 10.25
CA GLY A 595 -29.39 21.83 9.31
C GLY A 595 -28.74 20.61 9.96
N ALA A 596 -28.87 19.45 9.32
CA ALA A 596 -28.27 18.24 9.85
C ALA A 596 -26.74 18.25 9.73
N VAL A 597 -26.05 17.63 10.70
CA VAL A 597 -24.58 17.54 10.70
C VAL A 597 -24.11 16.82 9.45
N LEU A 598 -24.67 15.63 9.21
CA LEU A 598 -24.42 14.83 8.03
C LEU A 598 -25.68 14.77 7.16
N ASN A 599 -25.50 15.06 5.87
CA ASN A 599 -26.57 15.01 4.88
C ASN A 599 -26.23 13.98 3.81
N VAL A 600 -27.24 13.22 3.37
CA VAL A 600 -27.16 12.35 2.21
C VAL A 600 -28.23 12.79 1.22
N ASP A 601 -27.85 12.94 -0.04
CA ASP A 601 -28.72 13.34 -1.15
C ASP A 601 -28.74 12.20 -2.17
N ALA A 602 -29.70 11.29 -1.97
CA ALA A 602 -29.86 10.07 -2.74
C ALA A 602 -30.36 10.33 -4.17
N ALA A 603 -30.96 11.49 -4.44
CA ALA A 603 -31.41 11.86 -5.78
C ALA A 603 -30.25 12.14 -6.76
N GLN A 604 -29.03 12.34 -6.25
CA GLN A 604 -27.84 12.61 -7.05
C GLN A 604 -26.89 11.40 -7.14
N MET A 605 -27.24 10.28 -6.51
CA MET A 605 -26.42 9.07 -6.54
C MET A 605 -26.43 8.43 -7.93
N PRO A 606 -25.26 8.08 -8.49
CA PRO A 606 -25.19 7.40 -9.77
C PRO A 606 -25.74 5.98 -9.71
N ALA A 607 -26.05 5.44 -10.88
CA ALA A 607 -26.35 4.03 -11.10
C ALA A 607 -25.26 3.11 -10.48
N PRO A 608 -25.63 2.01 -9.79
CA PRO A 608 -24.68 0.99 -9.38
C PRO A 608 -23.99 0.42 -10.62
N ILE A 609 -22.67 0.61 -10.70
CA ILE A 609 -21.82 -0.05 -11.70
C ILE A 609 -21.56 -1.50 -11.25
N ASP A 610 -21.61 -1.76 -9.93
CA ASP A 610 -21.48 -3.06 -9.27
C ASP A 610 -22.15 -3.09 -7.88
N SER A 611 -21.87 -4.13 -7.08
CA SER A 611 -22.38 -4.32 -5.72
C SER A 611 -21.77 -3.38 -4.67
N LEU A 612 -20.77 -2.55 -4.99
CA LEU A 612 -20.04 -1.69 -4.05
C LEU A 612 -20.49 -0.21 -4.06
N ASN A 613 -21.23 0.24 -5.09
CA ASN A 613 -21.75 1.60 -5.15
C ASN A 613 -22.76 1.91 -4.03
N ALA A 614 -22.32 2.57 -2.96
CA ALA A 614 -23.12 3.02 -1.83
C ALA A 614 -22.48 4.24 -1.15
N VAL A 615 -23.30 5.03 -0.45
CA VAL A 615 -22.82 5.91 0.63
C VAL A 615 -22.73 5.08 1.90
N VAL A 616 -21.56 5.02 2.53
CA VAL A 616 -21.35 4.25 3.77
C VAL A 616 -20.86 5.18 4.87
N VAL A 617 -21.47 5.08 6.04
CA VAL A 617 -21.05 5.82 7.23
C VAL A 617 -20.96 4.84 8.39
N ARG A 618 -19.75 4.72 8.96
CA ARG A 618 -19.47 3.80 10.08
C ARG A 618 -18.45 4.37 11.05
N GLY A 619 -18.48 3.89 12.29
CA GLY A 619 -17.46 4.19 13.29
C GLY A 619 -17.45 5.63 13.82
N LEU A 620 -18.55 6.38 13.63
CA LEU A 620 -18.65 7.77 14.07
C LEU A 620 -19.62 7.93 15.23
N SER A 621 -19.28 8.84 16.15
CA SER A 621 -20.26 9.47 17.04
C SER A 621 -20.77 10.76 16.39
N ILE A 622 -22.09 10.90 16.14
CA ILE A 622 -22.65 12.04 15.39
C ILE A 622 -23.78 12.69 16.18
N HIS A 623 -23.72 14.00 16.44
CA HIS A 623 -24.82 14.71 17.10
C HIS A 623 -24.87 16.21 16.82
N ASN A 624 -26.07 16.80 16.92
CA ASN A 624 -26.30 18.22 16.67
C ASN A 624 -26.83 18.92 17.92
N SER A 625 -25.95 19.64 18.61
CA SER A 625 -26.25 20.31 19.88
C SER A 625 -26.74 21.75 19.65
N GLY A 626 -28.01 22.03 19.99
CA GLY A 626 -28.51 23.41 20.16
C GLY A 626 -29.23 24.08 18.99
N SER A 627 -29.44 23.42 17.85
CA SER A 627 -30.15 24.00 16.68
C SER A 627 -31.59 23.53 16.50
N GLY A 628 -31.98 22.42 17.12
CA GLY A 628 -33.30 21.80 16.91
C GLY A 628 -33.42 20.94 15.65
N GLU A 629 -32.30 20.64 15.00
CA GLU A 629 -32.22 19.88 13.75
C GLU A 629 -31.62 18.49 13.95
N SER A 630 -31.64 17.66 12.91
CA SER A 630 -31.20 16.27 13.00
C SER A 630 -29.69 16.05 13.06
N ALA A 631 -29.24 14.91 13.60
CA ALA A 631 -27.83 14.53 13.50
C ALA A 631 -27.51 14.05 12.08
N VAL A 632 -28.34 13.17 11.56
CA VAL A 632 -28.26 12.66 10.19
C VAL A 632 -29.57 12.93 9.46
N ARG A 633 -29.47 13.44 8.22
CA ARG A 633 -30.61 13.59 7.34
C ARG A 633 -30.32 12.95 5.98
N VAL A 634 -31.25 12.13 5.52
CA VAL A 634 -31.20 11.46 4.24
C VAL A 634 -32.39 11.94 3.41
N THR A 635 -32.11 12.46 2.21
CA THR A 635 -33.12 13.10 1.34
C THR A 635 -33.03 12.60 -0.09
N GLY A 636 -34.15 12.68 -0.80
CA GLY A 636 -34.23 12.57 -2.26
C GLY A 636 -34.62 11.18 -2.75
N ALA A 637 -35.49 11.13 -3.78
CA ALA A 637 -35.89 9.91 -4.47
C ALA A 637 -34.90 9.67 -5.60
N GLY A 638 -34.17 8.57 -5.53
CA GLY A 638 -33.07 8.26 -6.43
C GLY A 638 -33.36 6.93 -7.11
N THR A 639 -33.28 6.89 -8.44
CA THR A 639 -33.69 5.69 -9.18
C THR A 639 -32.84 4.46 -8.87
N GLU A 640 -31.59 4.62 -8.35
CA GLU A 640 -30.62 3.52 -8.26
C GLU A 640 -29.61 3.53 -7.08
N GLY A 641 -29.52 4.56 -6.22
CA GLY A 641 -28.50 4.68 -5.15
C GLY A 641 -28.78 3.88 -3.85
N ARG A 642 -27.72 3.57 -3.08
CA ARG A 642 -27.76 2.87 -1.77
C ARG A 642 -27.08 3.68 -0.68
N ALA A 643 -27.60 3.61 0.55
CA ALA A 643 -26.96 4.24 1.71
C ALA A 643 -26.98 3.31 2.93
N TRP A 644 -25.83 3.16 3.59
CA TRP A 644 -25.64 2.27 4.73
C TRP A 644 -25.08 3.03 5.93
N PHE A 645 -25.72 2.84 7.07
CA PHE A 645 -25.32 3.42 8.35
C PHE A 645 -25.22 2.30 9.38
N TYR A 646 -24.02 1.97 9.81
CA TYR A 646 -23.79 0.86 10.74
C TYR A 646 -22.59 1.10 11.66
N GLY A 647 -22.63 0.52 12.86
CA GLY A 647 -21.57 0.69 13.85
C GLY A 647 -21.36 2.14 14.29
N ASN A 648 -22.39 2.99 14.26
CA ASN A 648 -22.30 4.39 14.67
C ASN A 648 -23.01 4.65 16.00
N PHE A 649 -22.58 5.69 16.71
CA PHE A 649 -23.29 6.25 17.86
C PHE A 649 -23.96 7.58 17.44
N ILE A 650 -25.28 7.60 17.25
CA ILE A 650 -25.99 8.77 16.69
C ILE A 650 -26.87 9.41 17.76
N GLY A 651 -26.69 10.72 17.98
CA GLY A 651 -27.28 11.46 19.10
C GLY A 651 -26.74 11.00 20.47
N VAL A 652 -25.61 10.31 20.47
CA VAL A 652 -24.88 9.83 21.64
C VAL A 652 -23.41 10.15 21.46
N ASP A 653 -22.74 10.43 22.56
CA ASP A 653 -21.30 10.70 22.58
C ASP A 653 -20.46 9.42 22.30
N PRO A 654 -19.14 9.53 22.10
CA PRO A 654 -18.27 8.37 21.85
C PRO A 654 -18.25 7.32 22.96
N SER A 655 -18.60 7.70 24.20
CA SER A 655 -18.69 6.74 25.30
C SER A 655 -19.88 5.80 25.17
N GLY A 656 -20.92 6.15 24.41
CA GLY A 656 -22.16 5.37 24.37
C GLY A 656 -22.96 5.37 25.69
N LEU A 657 -22.54 6.17 26.67
CA LEU A 657 -23.13 6.26 28.01
C LEU A 657 -23.85 7.60 28.25
N LEU A 658 -23.68 8.57 27.35
CA LEU A 658 -24.24 9.91 27.49
C LEU A 658 -25.03 10.33 26.23
N GLU A 659 -26.33 10.56 26.41
CA GLU A 659 -27.18 11.16 25.39
C GLU A 659 -26.78 12.59 25.07
N MET A 660 -26.70 12.89 23.78
CA MET A 660 -26.53 14.21 23.20
C MET A 660 -27.83 14.70 22.58
N SER A 661 -28.68 15.27 23.43
CA SER A 661 -30.00 15.75 23.06
C SER A 661 -29.98 16.68 21.83
N SER A 662 -30.63 16.23 20.77
CA SER A 662 -31.09 17.02 19.64
C SER A 662 -32.53 17.46 19.89
N ALA A 663 -32.88 18.70 19.55
CA ALA A 663 -34.27 19.16 19.60
C ALA A 663 -35.10 18.73 18.37
N GLY A 664 -34.44 18.15 17.35
CA GLY A 664 -35.05 17.51 16.18
C GLY A 664 -35.02 15.97 16.24
N ASN A 665 -35.14 15.30 15.09
CA ASN A 665 -34.96 13.83 15.02
C ASN A 665 -33.47 13.48 15.14
N VAL A 666 -33.12 12.30 15.64
CA VAL A 666 -31.71 11.87 15.57
C VAL A 666 -31.35 11.52 14.11
N PHE A 667 -32.23 10.75 13.47
CA PHE A 667 -32.09 10.31 12.09
C PHE A 667 -33.38 10.63 11.32
N GLN A 668 -33.27 11.39 10.23
CA GLN A 668 -34.42 11.80 9.41
C GLN A 668 -34.29 11.28 7.98
N VAL A 669 -35.35 10.70 7.46
CA VAL A 669 -35.41 10.15 6.09
C VAL A 669 -36.60 10.77 5.35
N GLU A 670 -36.32 11.37 4.20
CA GLU A 670 -37.32 12.03 3.36
C GLU A 670 -37.24 11.59 1.91
N GLY A 671 -38.28 10.88 1.46
CA GLY A 671 -38.51 10.63 0.04
C GLY A 671 -37.48 9.72 -0.61
N ILE A 672 -37.08 8.62 0.04
CA ILE A 672 -36.23 7.58 -0.57
C ILE A 672 -37.09 6.47 -1.17
N ASP A 673 -36.79 6.00 -2.37
CA ASP A 673 -37.53 4.93 -3.05
C ASP A 673 -36.81 3.55 -3.08
N ARG A 674 -35.60 3.40 -2.50
CA ARG A 674 -34.77 2.15 -2.49
C ARG A 674 -33.86 1.97 -1.24
N GLN A 675 -32.98 0.95 -1.23
CA GLN A 675 -32.21 0.41 -0.08
C GLN A 675 -31.41 1.46 0.73
N LEU A 676 -32.08 2.07 1.71
CA LEU A 676 -31.47 2.62 2.90
C LEU A 676 -31.40 1.52 3.96
N THR A 677 -30.20 1.19 4.43
CA THR A 677 -30.00 0.23 5.52
C THR A 677 -29.42 0.96 6.73
N ILE A 678 -30.12 0.86 7.86
CA ILE A 678 -29.71 1.39 9.16
C ILE A 678 -29.48 0.18 10.07
N GLY A 679 -28.20 -0.17 10.23
CA GLY A 679 -27.72 -1.40 10.85
C GLY A 679 -27.90 -2.61 9.93
N SER A 680 -27.04 -3.64 10.10
CA SER A 680 -26.89 -4.82 9.25
C SER A 680 -26.25 -4.61 7.87
N ASN A 681 -25.75 -5.71 7.32
CA ASN A 681 -25.18 -5.85 5.99
C ASN A 681 -26.23 -5.64 4.89
N ALA A 682 -25.77 -5.41 3.66
CA ALA A 682 -26.64 -5.22 2.50
C ALA A 682 -27.56 -6.41 2.18
N ASP A 683 -27.16 -7.63 2.56
CA ASP A 683 -27.97 -8.86 2.44
C ASP A 683 -28.89 -9.09 3.65
N GLY A 684 -28.79 -8.24 4.66
CA GLY A 684 -29.56 -8.30 5.88
C GLY A 684 -29.08 -9.36 6.88
N SER A 685 -27.90 -9.94 6.68
CA SER A 685 -27.22 -10.77 7.67
C SER A 685 -26.74 -9.93 8.85
N LEU A 686 -26.66 -10.56 10.02
CA LEU A 686 -26.07 -9.94 11.21
C LEU A 686 -24.54 -10.05 11.10
N ASP A 687 -23.87 -8.91 11.10
CA ASP A 687 -22.50 -8.77 11.57
C ASP A 687 -22.54 -7.93 12.86
N GLU A 688 -22.01 -8.47 13.95
CA GLU A 688 -21.98 -7.81 15.26
C GLU A 688 -21.31 -6.43 15.20
N ALA A 689 -20.37 -6.19 14.28
CA ALA A 689 -19.69 -4.91 14.10
C ALA A 689 -20.61 -3.76 13.65
N GLU A 690 -21.80 -4.08 13.16
CA GLU A 690 -22.70 -3.15 12.48
C GLU A 690 -23.77 -2.53 13.39
N ILE A 691 -23.82 -2.91 14.67
CA ILE A 691 -24.83 -2.44 15.61
C ILE A 691 -24.68 -0.93 15.83
N ASN A 692 -25.69 -0.15 15.47
CA ASN A 692 -25.75 1.26 15.85
C ASN A 692 -26.34 1.42 17.24
N LEU A 693 -25.92 2.46 17.93
CA LEU A 693 -26.53 2.96 19.15
C LEU A 693 -27.08 4.37 18.89
N MET A 694 -28.38 4.55 19.08
CA MET A 694 -29.08 5.79 18.75
C MET A 694 -29.90 6.31 19.91
N SER A 695 -29.74 7.58 20.28
CA SER A 695 -30.54 8.21 21.34
C SER A 695 -30.61 9.73 21.18
N GLY A 696 -31.43 10.41 21.98
CA GLY A 696 -31.36 11.86 22.14
C GLY A 696 -32.29 12.71 21.29
N SER A 697 -33.53 12.28 21.08
CA SER A 697 -34.57 13.12 20.46
C SER A 697 -35.44 13.78 21.51
N THR A 698 -35.41 15.11 21.65
CA THR A 698 -36.19 15.85 22.68
C THR A 698 -37.51 16.47 22.19
N GLY A 699 -37.89 16.23 20.93
CA GLY A 699 -39.15 16.70 20.33
C GLY A 699 -40.09 15.55 19.91
N TYR A 700 -41.34 15.87 19.53
CA TYR A 700 -42.37 14.90 19.10
C TYR A 700 -42.00 14.00 17.90
N ASN A 701 -40.88 14.26 17.23
CA ASN A 701 -40.57 13.66 15.93
C ASN A 701 -39.69 12.40 15.98
N GLY A 702 -39.29 11.95 17.18
CA GLY A 702 -38.71 10.64 17.41
C GLY A 702 -37.23 10.44 17.06
N VAL A 703 -36.67 9.26 17.36
CA VAL A 703 -35.24 8.96 17.13
C VAL A 703 -35.01 8.75 15.64
N VAL A 704 -35.76 7.86 15.01
CA VAL A 704 -35.78 7.70 13.54
C VAL A 704 -37.12 8.16 12.99
N ASN A 705 -37.10 9.06 12.02
CA ASN A 705 -38.29 9.60 11.38
C ASN A 705 -38.28 9.28 9.88
N LEU A 706 -39.17 8.38 9.47
CA LEU A 706 -39.41 7.99 8.08
C LEU A 706 -40.59 8.80 7.54
N GLN A 707 -40.31 9.85 6.78
CA GLN A 707 -41.34 10.73 6.23
C GLN A 707 -41.93 10.21 4.91
N THR A 708 -42.90 10.97 4.39
CA THR A 708 -43.67 10.63 3.19
C THR A 708 -42.77 10.28 2.01
N GLY A 709 -43.13 9.20 1.32
CA GLY A 709 -42.41 8.73 0.14
C GLY A 709 -41.17 7.88 0.45
N THR A 710 -40.91 7.56 1.73
CA THR A 710 -39.87 6.58 2.09
C THR A 710 -40.35 5.16 1.81
N THR A 711 -39.62 4.40 1.00
CA THR A 711 -39.91 3.01 0.69
C THR A 711 -38.69 2.10 0.73
N LEU A 712 -38.88 0.83 1.08
CA LEU A 712 -37.84 -0.21 1.13
C LEU A 712 -36.65 0.08 2.07
N ALA A 713 -36.82 0.99 3.03
CA ALA A 713 -35.84 1.20 4.10
C ALA A 713 -35.81 0.00 5.05
N GLN A 714 -34.62 -0.41 5.47
CA GLN A 714 -34.37 -1.51 6.38
C GLN A 714 -33.71 -0.97 7.65
N ILE A 715 -34.37 -1.11 8.79
CA ILE A 715 -33.86 -0.72 10.11
C ILE A 715 -33.67 -1.99 10.92
N ARG A 716 -32.42 -2.40 11.13
CA ARG A 716 -32.10 -3.72 11.70
C ARG A 716 -30.98 -3.68 12.74
N TYR A 717 -31.08 -4.52 13.77
CA TYR A 717 -30.02 -4.73 14.77
C TYR A 717 -29.49 -3.45 15.43
N ASN A 718 -30.37 -2.49 15.74
CA ASN A 718 -29.98 -1.24 16.40
C ASN A 718 -30.40 -1.22 17.88
N TYR A 719 -29.63 -0.50 18.70
CA TYR A 719 -30.00 -0.11 20.06
C TYR A 719 -30.54 1.31 20.06
N PHE A 720 -31.76 1.48 20.54
CA PHE A 720 -32.39 2.79 20.68
C PHE A 720 -32.61 3.09 22.16
N GLY A 721 -32.10 4.23 22.63
CA GLY A 721 -32.25 4.70 24.02
C GLY A 721 -31.60 3.83 25.10
N ILE A 722 -30.95 2.74 24.68
CA ILE A 722 -30.20 1.82 25.55
C ILE A 722 -28.71 2.12 25.39
N GLY A 723 -28.04 2.33 26.51
CA GLY A 723 -26.60 2.59 26.57
C GLY A 723 -25.78 1.41 26.08
N LYS A 724 -24.51 1.67 25.79
CA LYS A 724 -23.61 0.63 25.26
C LYS A 724 -23.46 -0.57 26.21
N ASP A 725 -23.72 -0.39 27.50
CA ASP A 725 -23.72 -1.47 28.49
C ASP A 725 -24.91 -2.44 28.35
N GLY A 726 -25.88 -2.16 27.48
CA GLY A 726 -27.08 -2.96 27.25
C GLY A 726 -28.10 -2.93 28.39
N VAL A 727 -27.83 -2.15 29.45
CA VAL A 727 -28.58 -2.21 30.73
C VAL A 727 -28.93 -0.83 31.26
N LYS A 728 -28.23 0.24 30.88
CA LYS A 728 -28.57 1.59 31.29
C LYS A 728 -29.44 2.22 30.22
N ASN A 729 -30.55 2.81 30.64
CA ASN A 729 -31.28 3.74 29.79
C ASN A 729 -30.50 5.07 29.75
N ILE A 730 -30.12 5.51 28.55
CA ILE A 730 -29.32 6.73 28.37
C ILE A 730 -30.17 7.95 28.00
N GLY A 731 -31.49 7.81 27.84
CA GLY A 731 -32.43 8.93 27.73
C GLY A 731 -33.05 9.14 26.34
N GLY A 732 -33.67 10.30 26.17
CA GLY A 732 -34.53 10.76 25.07
C GLY A 732 -35.66 11.64 25.64
N GLY A 733 -36.32 12.46 24.84
CA GLY A 733 -37.48 13.25 25.28
C GLY A 733 -38.81 12.58 24.93
N ASP A 734 -39.84 13.42 24.78
CA ASP A 734 -41.24 13.00 24.60
C ASP A 734 -41.57 12.49 23.17
N GLY A 735 -40.56 12.22 22.34
CA GLY A 735 -40.73 11.69 20.96
C GLY A 735 -40.99 10.17 20.93
N SER A 736 -41.27 9.59 19.76
CA SER A 736 -41.33 8.11 19.60
C SER A 736 -39.95 7.52 19.25
N THR A 737 -39.68 6.22 19.44
CA THR A 737 -38.41 5.65 18.97
C THR A 737 -38.34 5.69 17.44
N ILE A 738 -39.35 5.13 16.75
CA ILE A 738 -39.47 5.21 15.30
C ILE A 738 -40.82 5.81 14.93
N VAL A 739 -40.80 6.87 14.13
CA VAL A 739 -41.98 7.48 13.52
C VAL A 739 -41.95 7.19 12.03
N ALA A 740 -43.09 6.76 11.48
CA ALA A 740 -43.24 6.50 10.06
C ALA A 740 -44.56 7.08 9.55
N THR A 741 -44.45 7.96 8.55
CA THR A 741 -45.58 8.72 8.00
C THR A 741 -45.64 8.59 6.48
N ALA A 742 -46.72 8.01 5.95
CA ALA A 742 -46.98 7.88 4.51
C ALA A 742 -45.81 7.26 3.70
N GLY A 743 -45.15 6.26 4.28
CA GLY A 743 -44.16 5.41 3.62
C GLY A 743 -44.74 4.06 3.18
N SER A 744 -43.98 3.27 2.41
CA SER A 744 -44.41 1.93 1.98
C SER A 744 -43.30 0.88 1.91
N GLY A 745 -43.56 -0.37 2.30
CA GLY A 745 -42.61 -1.47 2.10
C GLY A 745 -41.36 -1.42 2.99
N ASN A 746 -41.37 -0.61 4.07
CA ASN A 746 -40.23 -0.49 4.98
C ASN A 746 -40.22 -1.63 6.01
N GLN A 747 -39.04 -1.97 6.51
CA GLN A 747 -38.81 -3.08 7.43
C GLN A 747 -38.11 -2.62 8.69
N ILE A 748 -38.64 -3.02 9.85
CA ILE A 748 -38.10 -2.76 11.18
C ILE A 748 -37.91 -4.13 11.85
N VAL A 749 -36.67 -4.61 11.91
CA VAL A 749 -36.36 -6.01 12.22
C VAL A 749 -35.34 -6.11 13.35
N ASP A 750 -35.59 -6.94 14.36
CA ASP A 750 -34.60 -7.29 15.40
C ASP A 750 -33.92 -6.07 16.05
N ASN A 751 -34.67 -5.02 16.39
CA ASN A 751 -34.14 -3.87 17.11
C ASN A 751 -34.46 -3.93 18.60
N MET A 752 -33.62 -3.29 19.41
CA MET A 752 -33.87 -3.07 20.82
C MET A 752 -34.22 -1.62 21.08
N MET A 753 -35.41 -1.40 21.63
CA MET A 753 -35.96 -0.08 21.88
C MET A 753 -36.28 0.05 23.36
N GLY A 754 -35.37 0.69 24.08
CA GLY A 754 -35.63 1.19 25.41
C GLY A 754 -35.97 2.66 25.31
N PHE A 755 -37.07 3.08 25.95
CA PHE A 755 -37.34 4.48 26.24
C PHE A 755 -37.74 5.43 25.07
N ALA A 756 -38.84 6.18 25.28
CA ALA A 756 -39.47 7.22 24.45
C ALA A 756 -40.89 7.52 25.02
N ALA A 757 -41.64 8.49 24.46
CA ALA A 757 -43.08 8.56 24.70
C ALA A 757 -43.80 7.34 24.10
N LYS A 758 -43.47 6.94 22.87
CA LYS A 758 -43.95 5.71 22.22
C LYS A 758 -42.79 4.91 21.63
N GLY A 759 -42.88 3.60 21.55
CA GLY A 759 -41.88 2.82 20.82
C GLY A 759 -42.00 3.05 19.32
N LEU A 760 -43.09 2.59 18.73
CA LEU A 760 -43.36 2.70 17.30
C LEU A 760 -44.58 3.59 17.02
N SER A 761 -44.50 4.46 16.02
CA SER A 761 -45.64 5.27 15.57
C SER A 761 -45.79 5.24 14.06
N PHE A 762 -46.92 4.69 13.60
CA PHE A 762 -47.27 4.56 12.19
C PHE A 762 -48.50 5.40 11.86
N ASP A 763 -48.36 6.26 10.85
CA ASP A 763 -49.45 7.04 10.28
C ASP A 763 -49.45 6.92 8.74
N SER A 764 -50.58 6.52 8.18
CA SER A 764 -50.82 6.37 6.74
C SER A 764 -49.82 5.46 6.02
N VAL A 765 -49.34 4.39 6.67
CA VAL A 765 -48.29 3.50 6.13
C VAL A 765 -48.85 2.29 5.37
N ILE A 766 -48.06 1.74 4.43
CA ILE A 766 -48.47 0.60 3.59
C ILE A 766 -47.40 -0.50 3.56
N ASP A 767 -47.77 -1.76 3.75
CA ASP A 767 -46.90 -2.94 3.60
C ASP A 767 -45.63 -2.92 4.47
N TYR A 768 -45.74 -2.45 5.71
CA TYR A 768 -44.61 -2.46 6.66
C TYR A 768 -44.44 -3.84 7.29
N ILE A 769 -43.18 -4.24 7.49
CA ILE A 769 -42.81 -5.44 8.25
C ILE A 769 -42.12 -5.02 9.53
N VAL A 770 -42.68 -5.43 10.67
CA VAL A 770 -42.15 -5.17 12.01
C VAL A 770 -41.99 -6.51 12.70
N THR A 771 -40.76 -7.01 12.79
CA THR A 771 -40.52 -8.38 13.31
C THR A 771 -39.32 -8.49 14.25
N GLY A 772 -39.44 -9.33 15.28
CA GLY A 772 -38.34 -9.67 16.20
C GLY A 772 -37.87 -8.54 17.12
N ASN A 773 -38.58 -7.41 17.18
CA ASN A 773 -38.14 -6.25 17.97
C ASN A 773 -38.46 -6.41 19.47
N TYR A 774 -37.60 -5.83 20.32
CA TYR A 774 -37.81 -5.69 21.76
C TYR A 774 -38.19 -4.24 22.07
N ILE A 775 -39.42 -4.03 22.50
CA ILE A 775 -40.08 -2.72 22.62
C ILE A 775 -40.46 -2.50 24.09
N GLY A 776 -39.81 -1.53 24.74
CA GLY A 776 -40.08 -1.14 26.14
C GLY A 776 -39.34 -2.01 27.17
N THR A 777 -38.34 -2.77 26.71
CA THR A 777 -37.60 -3.73 27.55
C THR A 777 -36.17 -3.93 27.05
N ASN A 778 -35.34 -4.54 27.89
CA ASN A 778 -34.05 -5.13 27.49
C ASN A 778 -34.20 -6.61 27.08
N VAL A 779 -33.14 -7.21 26.50
CA VAL A 779 -33.12 -8.64 26.09
C VAL A 779 -33.36 -9.59 27.25
N ALA A 780 -32.90 -9.23 28.45
CA ALA A 780 -33.07 -10.07 29.63
C ALA A 780 -34.52 -10.05 30.18
N LEU A 781 -35.42 -9.25 29.59
CA LEU A 781 -36.84 -9.10 29.96
C LEU A 781 -37.06 -8.81 31.46
N ASN A 782 -36.06 -8.23 32.11
CA ASN A 782 -36.00 -8.13 33.56
C ASN A 782 -35.84 -6.69 34.05
N GLN A 783 -35.66 -5.74 33.15
CA GLN A 783 -35.62 -4.33 33.47
C GLN A 783 -36.74 -3.58 32.76
N ASN A 784 -37.36 -2.67 33.52
CA ASN A 784 -38.44 -1.83 33.01
C ASN A 784 -37.84 -0.60 32.30
N PHE A 785 -37.76 -0.67 30.97
CA PHE A 785 -37.47 0.48 30.09
C PHE A 785 -38.72 0.95 29.34
N GLY A 786 -39.89 0.67 29.90
CA GLY A 786 -41.17 0.89 29.25
C GLY A 786 -41.39 2.33 28.81
N PHE A 787 -42.20 2.48 27.77
CA PHE A 787 -42.53 3.78 27.19
C PHE A 787 -43.54 4.57 28.05
N ALA A 788 -43.45 5.90 28.01
CA ALA A 788 -44.33 6.80 28.78
C ALA A 788 -45.78 6.86 28.26
N THR A 789 -46.06 6.25 27.11
CA THR A 789 -47.42 6.00 26.59
C THR A 789 -47.51 4.59 26.02
N ASP A 790 -47.54 4.43 24.70
CA ASP A 790 -47.82 3.17 24.02
C ASP A 790 -46.55 2.50 23.49
N GLY A 791 -46.46 1.17 23.56
CA GLY A 791 -45.35 0.42 22.95
C GLY A 791 -45.31 0.57 21.43
N GLY A 792 -46.48 0.56 20.79
CA GLY A 792 -46.65 0.85 19.38
C GLY A 792 -48.01 1.49 19.12
N SER A 793 -48.09 2.29 18.07
CA SER A 793 -49.34 2.88 17.59
C SER A 793 -49.45 2.80 16.07
N CYS A 794 -50.60 2.35 15.57
CA CYS A 794 -51.00 2.41 14.19
C CYS A 794 -52.24 3.30 14.07
N GLN A 795 -52.09 4.49 13.52
CA GLN A 795 -53.21 5.41 13.29
C GLN A 795 -53.98 5.02 12.03
N THR A 796 -53.29 4.96 10.89
CA THR A 796 -53.83 4.47 9.62
C THR A 796 -52.78 3.58 8.97
N CYS A 797 -53.02 2.27 8.87
CA CYS A 797 -52.08 1.35 8.25
C CYS A 797 -52.77 0.40 7.27
N SER A 798 -52.07 -0.03 6.24
CA SER A 798 -52.52 -1.12 5.37
C SER A 798 -51.39 -2.13 5.20
N GLY A 799 -51.69 -3.43 5.29
CA GLY A 799 -50.67 -4.47 5.08
C GLY A 799 -49.57 -4.51 6.16
N LEU A 800 -49.84 -4.01 7.37
CA LEU A 800 -48.85 -4.04 8.46
C LEU A 800 -48.70 -5.46 8.99
N LEU A 801 -47.52 -6.04 8.87
CA LEU A 801 -47.13 -7.29 9.52
C LEU A 801 -46.38 -6.97 10.81
N PHE A 802 -47.00 -7.23 11.96
CA PHE A 802 -46.40 -7.09 13.29
C PHE A 802 -46.23 -8.48 13.91
N GLU A 803 -45.04 -9.05 13.77
CA GLU A 803 -44.78 -10.47 14.05
C GLU A 803 -43.62 -10.71 15.03
N ASN A 804 -43.73 -11.70 15.93
CA ASN A 804 -42.61 -12.13 16.78
C ASN A 804 -41.95 -11.02 17.64
N ASN A 805 -42.66 -9.92 17.92
CA ASN A 805 -42.11 -8.84 18.74
C ASN A 805 -42.37 -9.08 20.23
N VAL A 806 -41.49 -8.52 21.07
CA VAL A 806 -41.70 -8.42 22.51
C VAL A 806 -42.08 -6.98 22.83
N VAL A 807 -43.26 -6.76 23.39
CA VAL A 807 -43.75 -5.44 23.79
C VAL A 807 -44.07 -5.45 25.28
N ALA A 808 -43.25 -4.78 26.08
CA ALA A 808 -43.33 -4.93 27.52
C ALA A 808 -43.22 -3.62 28.31
N ASN A 809 -43.81 -3.66 29.50
CA ASN A 809 -43.67 -2.66 30.57
C ASN A 809 -44.10 -1.22 30.24
N ASN A 810 -44.88 -1.00 29.17
CA ASN A 810 -45.33 0.34 28.80
C ASN A 810 -46.33 0.90 29.79
N THR A 811 -46.32 2.21 30.02
CA THR A 811 -47.21 2.82 31.02
C THR A 811 -48.68 2.90 30.58
N ASN A 812 -48.97 2.80 29.28
CA ASN A 812 -50.33 2.74 28.72
C ASN A 812 -50.56 1.45 27.90
N ILE A 813 -50.80 1.54 26.59
CA ILE A 813 -51.19 0.39 25.76
C ILE A 813 -49.94 -0.28 25.17
N GLY A 814 -49.91 -1.61 25.07
CA GLY A 814 -48.85 -2.31 24.35
C GLY A 814 -48.85 -1.92 22.86
N LEU A 815 -49.94 -2.20 22.15
CA LEU A 815 -50.15 -1.82 20.75
C LEU A 815 -51.53 -1.15 20.55
N ALA A 816 -51.54 0.14 20.23
CA ALA A 816 -52.75 0.92 19.93
C ALA A 816 -53.03 0.98 18.42
N VAL A 817 -54.26 0.74 17.99
CA VAL A 817 -54.62 0.57 16.58
C VAL A 817 -55.95 1.26 16.30
N SER A 818 -55.94 2.29 15.47
CA SER A 818 -57.13 3.11 15.16
C SER A 818 -57.79 2.69 13.84
N GLU A 819 -57.05 2.68 12.74
CA GLU A 819 -57.54 2.24 11.42
C GLU A 819 -56.50 1.33 10.77
N THR A 820 -56.87 0.08 10.50
CA THR A 820 -55.95 -0.84 9.82
C THR A 820 -56.64 -1.75 8.81
N THR A 821 -56.04 -1.95 7.63
CA THR A 821 -56.60 -2.85 6.60
C THR A 821 -55.62 -3.93 6.19
N ASN A 822 -56.07 -5.18 6.10
CA ASN A 822 -55.24 -6.32 5.65
C ASN A 822 -53.95 -6.52 6.47
N SER A 823 -54.01 -6.27 7.77
CA SER A 823 -52.83 -6.32 8.67
C SER A 823 -52.84 -7.60 9.52
N LEU A 824 -51.64 -8.03 9.94
CA LEU A 824 -51.41 -9.28 10.68
C LEU A 824 -50.60 -8.99 11.94
N PHE A 825 -51.19 -9.22 13.12
CA PHE A 825 -50.51 -9.13 14.41
C PHE A 825 -50.37 -10.52 15.01
N ILE A 826 -49.20 -11.13 14.81
CA ILE A 826 -49.02 -12.57 15.06
C ILE A 826 -47.81 -12.92 15.92
N ASN A 827 -47.94 -13.93 16.77
CA ASN A 827 -46.82 -14.51 17.54
C ASN A 827 -46.05 -13.51 18.44
N ASN A 828 -46.68 -12.41 18.86
CA ASN A 828 -46.03 -11.41 19.72
C ASN A 828 -46.17 -11.79 21.20
N ASN A 829 -45.19 -11.38 22.00
CA ASN A 829 -45.23 -11.47 23.46
C ASN A 829 -45.47 -10.08 24.05
N ILE A 830 -46.67 -9.83 24.60
CA ILE A 830 -47.09 -8.50 25.06
C ILE A 830 -47.44 -8.55 26.54
N PHE A 831 -46.67 -7.87 27.39
CA PHE A 831 -46.87 -8.03 28.83
C PHE A 831 -46.50 -6.84 29.72
N GLY A 832 -47.14 -6.77 30.89
CA GLY A 832 -46.81 -5.77 31.90
C GLY A 832 -47.14 -4.33 31.52
N ASN A 833 -48.04 -4.11 30.53
CA ASN A 833 -48.44 -2.77 30.12
C ASN A 833 -49.53 -2.22 31.04
N GLY A 834 -49.50 -0.91 31.30
CA GLY A 834 -50.36 -0.26 32.29
C GLY A 834 -51.83 -0.17 31.93
N ASN A 835 -52.21 -0.42 30.68
CA ASN A 835 -53.60 -0.49 30.22
C ASN A 835 -53.86 -1.78 29.40
N SER A 836 -54.14 -1.68 28.09
CA SER A 836 -54.40 -2.86 27.27
C SER A 836 -53.14 -3.44 26.65
N GLY A 837 -53.06 -4.76 26.44
CA GLY A 837 -52.03 -5.37 25.61
C GLY A 837 -52.14 -4.91 24.15
N ILE A 838 -53.30 -5.13 23.54
CA ILE A 838 -53.65 -4.59 22.22
C ILE A 838 -54.96 -3.82 22.34
N ALA A 839 -55.04 -2.60 21.83
CA ALA A 839 -56.28 -1.81 21.81
C ALA A 839 -56.66 -1.42 20.38
N LEU A 840 -57.84 -1.85 19.94
CA LEU A 840 -58.45 -1.46 18.67
C LEU A 840 -59.42 -0.29 18.92
N VAL A 841 -58.89 0.91 19.10
CA VAL A 841 -59.67 2.12 19.45
C VAL A 841 -59.12 3.34 18.69
N ASP A 842 -60.01 4.24 18.23
CA ASP A 842 -59.59 5.57 17.78
C ASP A 842 -59.10 6.38 19.00
N PHE A 843 -57.97 7.09 18.86
CA PHE A 843 -57.39 7.97 19.87
C PHE A 843 -58.36 9.05 20.38
N ASN A 844 -59.47 9.29 19.67
CA ASN A 844 -60.57 10.20 20.06
C ASN A 844 -61.88 9.51 20.47
N ASN A 845 -61.89 8.19 20.69
CA ASN A 845 -63.09 7.40 21.01
C ASN A 845 -64.20 7.41 19.94
N ASN A 846 -63.86 7.53 18.65
CA ASN A 846 -64.82 7.28 17.56
C ASN A 846 -64.75 5.82 17.06
N ALA A 847 -65.58 5.53 16.05
CA ALA A 847 -65.61 4.31 15.26
C ALA A 847 -64.20 3.89 14.76
N ASN A 848 -63.71 2.73 15.20
CA ASN A 848 -62.51 2.10 14.64
C ASN A 848 -62.86 1.47 13.29
N ARG A 849 -62.15 1.79 12.20
CA ARG A 849 -62.44 1.27 10.85
C ARG A 849 -61.48 0.19 10.39
N SER A 850 -61.04 -0.67 11.30
CA SER A 850 -60.16 -1.77 10.94
C SER A 850 -60.93 -2.82 10.14
N GLU A 851 -60.34 -3.31 9.05
CA GLU A 851 -60.90 -4.34 8.15
C GLU A 851 -59.85 -5.42 7.84
N ASN A 852 -60.25 -6.70 7.81
CA ASN A 852 -59.36 -7.83 7.52
C ASN A 852 -58.10 -7.88 8.42
N LEU A 853 -58.27 -7.62 9.72
CA LEU A 853 -57.20 -7.72 10.72
C LEU A 853 -57.17 -9.13 11.34
N LEU A 854 -56.01 -9.78 11.32
CA LEU A 854 -55.77 -11.04 12.04
C LEU A 854 -54.88 -10.81 13.26
N ILE A 855 -55.38 -11.18 14.44
CA ILE A 855 -54.61 -11.23 15.69
C ILE A 855 -54.49 -12.71 16.09
N SER A 856 -53.29 -13.32 15.97
CA SER A 856 -53.15 -14.75 16.19
C SER A 856 -51.83 -15.21 16.81
N GLY A 857 -51.85 -16.22 17.67
CA GLY A 857 -50.63 -16.81 18.23
C GLY A 857 -49.92 -15.93 19.27
N ASN A 858 -50.50 -14.80 19.67
CA ASN A 858 -49.88 -13.89 20.63
C ASN A 858 -50.01 -14.39 22.06
N THR A 859 -48.99 -14.12 22.89
CA THR A 859 -49.03 -14.32 24.34
C THR A 859 -49.18 -12.96 25.01
N ILE A 860 -50.33 -12.70 25.63
CA ILE A 860 -50.68 -11.40 26.22
C ILE A 860 -50.96 -11.60 27.71
N PHE A 861 -50.19 -10.97 28.60
CA PHE A 861 -50.39 -11.18 30.04
C PHE A 861 -49.95 -10.03 30.93
N GLY A 862 -50.53 -9.96 32.13
CA GLY A 862 -50.13 -8.98 33.15
C GLY A 862 -50.44 -7.53 32.76
N ASN A 863 -51.39 -7.32 31.84
CA ASN A 863 -51.94 -6.01 31.50
C ASN A 863 -53.25 -5.78 32.30
N ASN A 864 -53.84 -4.58 32.22
CA ASN A 864 -55.19 -4.37 32.76
C ASN A 864 -56.25 -5.08 31.90
N THR A 865 -56.09 -4.98 30.58
CA THR A 865 -56.95 -5.64 29.58
C THR A 865 -56.07 -6.35 28.55
N GLY A 866 -56.44 -7.56 28.12
CA GLY A 866 -55.67 -8.30 27.11
C GLY A 866 -55.79 -7.66 25.73
N VAL A 867 -56.95 -7.85 25.10
CA VAL A 867 -57.34 -7.17 23.86
C VAL A 867 -58.59 -6.34 24.07
N GLN A 868 -58.51 -5.03 23.82
CA GLN A 868 -59.65 -4.12 23.84
C GLN A 868 -60.16 -3.90 22.41
N VAL A 869 -61.47 -4.02 22.19
CA VAL A 869 -62.10 -3.78 20.88
C VAL A 869 -63.15 -2.66 20.98
N GLY A 870 -62.95 -1.59 20.22
CA GLY A 870 -63.86 -0.44 20.13
C GLY A 870 -65.02 -0.63 19.14
N LYS A 871 -65.93 0.36 19.09
CA LYS A 871 -67.11 0.36 18.20
C LYS A 871 -66.70 0.38 16.71
N ASP A 872 -67.52 -0.25 15.86
CA ASP A 872 -67.47 -0.24 14.38
C ASP A 872 -66.32 -0.99 13.68
N ALA A 873 -65.62 -1.87 14.41
CA ALA A 873 -64.54 -2.64 13.84
C ALA A 873 -65.04 -3.88 13.05
N ASP A 874 -64.74 -3.97 11.74
CA ASP A 874 -65.34 -4.93 10.79
C ASP A 874 -64.34 -6.05 10.41
N LEU A 875 -64.80 -7.30 10.28
CA LEU A 875 -63.97 -8.43 9.77
C LEU A 875 -62.66 -8.68 10.54
N ILE A 876 -62.69 -8.61 11.88
CA ILE A 876 -61.54 -8.93 12.74
C ILE A 876 -61.56 -10.42 13.13
N SER A 877 -60.41 -11.08 13.05
CA SER A 877 -60.19 -12.45 13.50
C SER A 877 -59.19 -12.49 14.65
N ILE A 878 -59.63 -12.85 15.85
CA ILE A 878 -58.77 -13.03 17.04
C ILE A 878 -58.75 -14.53 17.38
N VAL A 879 -57.68 -15.23 17.02
CA VAL A 879 -57.63 -16.71 17.08
C VAL A 879 -56.31 -17.26 17.62
N GLY A 880 -56.38 -18.23 18.52
CA GLY A 880 -55.18 -18.94 19.01
C GLY A 880 -54.23 -18.08 19.84
N ASN A 881 -54.73 -17.05 20.54
CA ASN A 881 -53.95 -16.22 21.45
C ASN A 881 -54.04 -16.76 22.89
N ALA A 882 -52.96 -16.65 23.66
CA ALA A 882 -52.92 -16.98 25.07
C ALA A 882 -53.00 -15.69 25.90
N ILE A 883 -54.15 -15.42 26.51
CA ILE A 883 -54.45 -14.14 27.17
C ILE A 883 -54.68 -14.36 28.68
N TYR A 884 -53.86 -13.76 29.54
CA TYR A 884 -53.87 -13.95 31.00
C TYR A 884 -53.71 -12.62 31.77
N ASP A 885 -54.81 -12.00 32.20
CA ASP A 885 -54.76 -10.64 32.78
C ASP A 885 -55.36 -10.53 34.19
N ASN A 886 -55.11 -9.38 34.84
CA ASN A 886 -55.42 -9.09 36.24
C ASN A 886 -56.93 -8.91 36.51
N ALA A 887 -57.71 -9.98 36.31
CA ALA A 887 -59.13 -10.14 36.68
C ALA A 887 -60.21 -9.53 35.76
N LEU A 888 -59.89 -9.18 34.51
CA LEU A 888 -60.88 -8.84 33.46
C LEU A 888 -60.87 -9.88 32.33
N LEU A 889 -62.02 -10.07 31.67
CA LEU A 889 -62.16 -10.94 30.49
C LEU A 889 -61.09 -10.56 29.43
N GLY A 890 -60.34 -11.55 28.93
CA GLY A 890 -59.19 -11.33 28.04
C GLY A 890 -59.50 -10.66 26.69
N ILE A 891 -60.79 -10.50 26.38
CA ILE A 891 -61.26 -9.63 25.31
C ILE A 891 -62.37 -8.76 25.90
N ASP A 892 -62.17 -7.45 25.92
CA ASP A 892 -63.13 -6.48 26.43
C ASP A 892 -63.73 -5.68 25.28
N HIS A 893 -65.07 -5.72 25.20
CA HIS A 893 -65.84 -4.94 24.24
C HIS A 893 -66.41 -3.75 24.99
N THR A 894 -65.70 -2.62 24.98
CA THR A 894 -66.10 -1.44 25.75
C THR A 894 -67.25 -0.72 25.04
N THR A 895 -68.48 -1.19 25.26
CA THR A 895 -69.69 -0.41 25.01
C THR A 895 -69.97 0.45 26.23
N ASP A 896 -69.66 1.74 26.08
CA ASP A 896 -70.09 2.85 26.93
C ASP A 896 -69.24 3.15 28.17
N TRP A 897 -68.74 4.39 28.23
CA TRP A 897 -68.07 4.95 29.42
C TRP A 897 -69.08 5.44 30.47
N SER A 898 -70.36 5.05 30.35
CA SER A 898 -71.39 5.31 31.35
C SER A 898 -71.42 4.19 32.39
N ALA A 899 -70.60 4.34 33.43
CA ALA A 899 -70.85 3.95 34.83
C ALA A 899 -71.54 2.61 35.19
N ASP A 900 -71.64 1.62 34.30
CA ASP A 900 -72.16 0.30 34.63
C ASP A 900 -71.04 -0.73 34.46
N GLY A 901 -70.90 -1.59 35.48
CA GLY A 901 -69.80 -2.54 35.64
C GLY A 901 -69.80 -3.68 34.61
N PRO A 902 -68.87 -4.65 34.74
CA PRO A 902 -68.64 -5.68 33.73
C PRO A 902 -69.91 -6.51 33.50
N GLU A 903 -70.52 -6.37 32.32
CA GLU A 903 -71.74 -7.09 31.97
C GLU A 903 -71.42 -8.54 31.62
N THR A 904 -71.96 -9.46 32.41
CA THR A 904 -72.06 -10.87 32.05
C THR A 904 -73.50 -11.15 31.59
N ASN A 905 -73.65 -11.48 30.30
CA ASN A 905 -74.85 -12.06 29.68
C ASN A 905 -76.20 -11.35 29.93
N ASP A 906 -76.49 -10.25 29.22
CA ASP A 906 -77.87 -9.79 29.01
C ASP A 906 -78.45 -10.30 27.67
N PRO A 907 -79.44 -11.21 27.67
CA PRO A 907 -80.14 -11.65 26.46
C PRO A 907 -81.13 -10.62 25.87
N ASN A 908 -81.19 -9.38 26.39
CA ASN A 908 -82.06 -8.30 25.90
C ASN A 908 -81.32 -7.09 25.30
N ASP A 909 -80.06 -7.23 24.88
CA ASP A 909 -79.42 -6.18 24.08
C ASP A 909 -80.22 -5.96 22.77
N THR A 910 -80.63 -4.71 22.55
CA THR A 910 -81.50 -4.26 21.45
C THR A 910 -80.77 -3.38 20.44
N ASP A 911 -79.43 -3.36 20.42
CA ASP A 911 -78.68 -2.69 19.36
C ASP A 911 -78.93 -3.35 18.00
N ALA A 912 -79.89 -2.77 17.28
CA ALA A 912 -80.35 -3.19 15.97
C ALA A 912 -79.39 -2.72 14.87
N GLY A 913 -78.23 -3.37 14.77
CA GLY A 913 -77.34 -3.36 13.61
C GLY A 913 -76.91 -4.80 13.29
N PRO A 914 -76.63 -5.16 12.02
CA PRO A 914 -76.16 -6.49 11.71
C PRO A 914 -74.75 -6.66 12.30
N ASN A 915 -74.63 -7.30 13.46
CA ASN A 915 -73.34 -7.73 14.00
C ASN A 915 -72.63 -8.61 12.96
N ARG A 916 -71.66 -8.03 12.25
CA ARG A 916 -70.88 -8.71 11.21
C ARG A 916 -69.81 -9.57 11.91
N ARG A 917 -70.13 -10.87 12.06
CA ARG A 917 -69.26 -12.01 12.43
C ARG A 917 -67.90 -11.67 13.06
N LEU A 918 -67.89 -11.43 14.36
CA LEU A 918 -66.74 -11.71 15.21
C LEU A 918 -66.69 -13.24 15.44
N ASN A 919 -65.71 -13.93 14.85
CA ASN A 919 -65.49 -15.35 15.10
C ASN A 919 -64.57 -15.49 16.32
N PHE A 920 -65.14 -15.61 17.51
CA PHE A 920 -64.42 -16.10 18.68
C PHE A 920 -64.37 -17.64 18.62
N PRO A 921 -63.19 -18.28 18.60
CA PRO A 921 -63.11 -19.69 18.96
C PRO A 921 -63.44 -19.80 20.45
N GLU A 922 -64.36 -20.70 20.82
CA GLU A 922 -64.58 -21.08 22.22
C GLU A 922 -63.25 -21.53 22.87
N LEU A 923 -63.04 -21.08 24.12
CA LEU A 923 -61.91 -21.35 25.00
C LEU A 923 -61.50 -22.83 25.10
#